data_AF-A0A1M7BGU7-F1
#
_entry.id   AF-A0A1M7BGU7-F1
#
_cell.length_a   1.000
_cell.length_b   1.000
_cell.length_c   1.000
_cell.angle_alpha   90.00
_cell.angle_beta   90.00
_cell.angle_gamma   90.00
#
_symmetry.space_group_name_H-M   'P 1'
#
loop_
_entity.id
_entity.type
_entity.pdbx_description
1 polymer ?
#
loop_
_entity_poly.entity_id
_entity_poly.type
_entity_poly.pdbx_seq_one_letter_code
_entity_poly.pdbx_strand_id
1 'polypeptide(L)'
;MAFGARKVLREALDRALPVWQAWQVADRRAAAAQADYRVVREEIVAAAGGLVVASAGRGLQLAAVTAGSWKARKRAHRAAAERLARARVIAAEAAEEAAAARREFLDVIGPAVIDAVDAGVPLVAVMRWTGLRWSVVSELVTTVRPNAQVRNRFWDPVFTGWMRWLSVLHPAGRLWLPNGESVSVRWLREQMRAEGVTVERLVELGVDPRVAGLIGVSREPVFDLSDGHFHHIGYDDPRGTSILGFLQKLADAGHQGVLTFHPIPQRGKGVASTGGTFYYAIANALTLGLVFKVPMLQMWGTFPDVRLVDAVRRLPLRLAWRAVMGVTGARLDIAGAEGYLQLMAMINPDLAVLVGETTIAKEAVRDLLGDEGIHILNPEWERQIRRVITAVGILRGVSAAAAVLPDFRQVEPAEVIGRLLGEVDTIKRLLVENGFAAEADQLLSVAELKRLPVHNPHVAELLKASQDIGYLVVLHNDWGLARILADGRFGEHVPDERFGMPLLAVLKQYPRAKVILAHLGVGKWTTLSVEHLELIGRILDDPDYAHVSFDISWNEVARHLQATPEITEAFLQLVRRHPTRIVFGSDAVKPESLPQYYRHAHDMERIFQRIRDEIGLDAYHNVRHDNLERLLAAARADVQRWAYVQWSSGMWDGFLRRLDPDRQAVIRRWISRYEVTVAAPTPQQRAAIELVDPAEVLEPSWVRERLRFRPPRPVGRWCHYT
;
A
#
# COMPACT_ATOMS: atom_id res chain seq x y z
N MET A 1 20.76 42.90 20.15
CA MET A 1 19.32 42.67 19.88
C MET A 1 18.70 41.59 20.79
N ALA A 2 19.26 40.37 20.91
CA ALA A 2 18.68 39.27 21.70
C ALA A 2 18.46 39.54 23.21
N PHE A 3 19.30 40.36 23.86
CA PHE A 3 19.14 40.70 25.29
C PHE A 3 17.94 41.63 25.57
N GLY A 4 17.60 42.53 24.64
CA GLY A 4 16.45 43.43 24.77
C GLY A 4 15.12 42.69 24.60
N ALA A 5 15.03 41.83 23.57
CA ALA A 5 13.84 41.02 23.31
C ALA A 5 13.48 40.07 24.48
N ARG A 6 14.50 39.51 25.15
CA ARG A 6 14.29 38.64 26.33
C ARG A 6 13.68 39.38 27.52
N LYS A 7 14.05 40.65 27.74
CA LYS A 7 13.49 41.48 28.83
C LYS A 7 12.03 41.84 28.54
N VAL A 8 11.74 42.28 27.31
CA VAL A 8 10.38 42.62 26.86
C VAL A 8 9.43 41.43 26.92
N LEU A 9 9.88 40.23 26.49
CA LEU A 9 9.10 38.99 26.60
C LEU A 9 8.78 38.62 28.06
N ARG A 10 9.69 38.88 28.99
CA ARG A 10 9.49 38.57 30.41
C ARG A 10 8.47 39.51 31.05
N GLU A 11 8.56 40.81 30.78
CA GLU A 11 7.58 41.80 31.26
C GLU A 11 6.18 41.55 30.67
N ALA A 12 6.09 41.10 29.42
CA ALA A 12 4.81 40.71 28.81
C ALA A 12 4.23 39.44 29.45
N LEU A 13 5.07 38.47 29.83
CA LEU A 13 4.65 37.27 30.53
C LEU A 13 4.11 37.58 31.94
N ASP A 14 4.74 38.50 32.66
CA ASP A 14 4.29 38.93 33.98
C ASP A 14 2.92 39.62 33.91
N ARG A 15 2.66 40.41 32.85
CA ARG A 15 1.32 40.99 32.58
C ARG A 15 0.30 39.96 32.13
N ALA A 16 0.73 38.92 31.40
CA ALA A 16 -0.15 37.85 30.90
C ALA A 16 -0.48 36.80 31.98
N LEU A 17 0.21 36.80 33.13
CA LEU A 17 0.06 35.76 34.15
C LEU A 17 -1.36 35.66 34.75
N PRO A 18 -2.05 36.76 35.09
CA PRO A 18 -3.42 36.69 35.63
C PRO A 18 -4.43 36.13 34.62
N VAL A 19 -4.35 36.57 33.36
CA VAL A 19 -5.24 36.11 32.28
C VAL A 19 -4.92 34.68 31.84
N TRP A 20 -3.66 34.25 31.93
CA TRP A 20 -3.28 32.85 31.74
C TRP A 20 -3.88 31.95 32.82
N GLN A 21 -3.82 32.36 34.09
CA GLN A 21 -4.42 31.61 35.20
C GLN A 21 -5.95 31.52 35.05
N ALA A 22 -6.60 32.62 34.64
CA ALA A 22 -8.02 32.64 34.32
C ALA A 22 -8.37 31.66 33.19
N TRP A 23 -7.59 31.65 32.10
CA TRP A 23 -7.76 30.67 31.01
C TRP A 23 -7.59 29.22 31.51
N GLN A 24 -6.57 28.92 32.30
CA GLN A 24 -6.38 27.55 32.82
C GLN A 24 -7.53 27.09 33.74
N VAL A 25 -8.17 28.02 34.46
CA VAL A 25 -9.38 27.71 35.25
C VAL A 25 -10.58 27.46 34.34
N ALA A 26 -10.81 28.30 33.33
CA ALA A 26 -11.91 28.15 32.37
C ALA A 26 -11.76 26.87 31.53
N ASP A 27 -10.54 26.53 31.09
CA ASP A 27 -10.24 25.32 30.31
C ASP A 27 -10.52 24.04 31.11
N ARG A 28 -10.18 24.03 32.41
CA ARG A 28 -10.54 22.93 33.31
C ARG A 28 -12.05 22.81 33.52
N ARG A 29 -12.77 23.92 33.63
CA ARG A 29 -14.23 23.93 33.73
C ARG A 29 -14.89 23.40 32.45
N ALA A 30 -14.41 23.81 31.27
CA ALA A 30 -14.87 23.31 29.98
C ALA A 30 -14.62 21.80 29.83
N ALA A 31 -13.43 21.32 30.21
CA ALA A 31 -13.11 19.90 30.19
C ALA A 31 -14.00 19.07 31.14
N ALA A 32 -14.29 19.59 32.34
CA ALA A 32 -15.20 18.97 33.30
C ALA A 32 -16.64 18.92 32.76
N ALA A 33 -17.16 20.04 32.25
CA ALA A 33 -18.51 20.11 31.67
C ALA A 33 -18.67 19.18 30.45
N GLN A 34 -17.62 19.04 29.62
CA GLN A 34 -17.62 18.12 28.49
C GLN A 34 -17.50 16.65 28.91
N ALA A 35 -16.86 16.36 30.04
CA ALA A 35 -16.84 15.02 30.64
C ALA A 35 -18.23 14.68 31.20
N ASP A 36 -18.86 15.60 31.94
CA ASP A 36 -20.21 15.41 32.49
C ASP A 36 -21.26 15.24 31.38
N TYR A 37 -21.17 16.02 30.29
CA TYR A 37 -22.02 15.82 29.10
C TYR A 37 -21.87 14.41 28.51
N ARG A 38 -20.65 13.88 28.43
CA ARG A 38 -20.39 12.52 27.93
C ARG A 38 -20.98 11.45 28.86
N VAL A 39 -20.81 11.59 30.17
CA VAL A 39 -21.40 10.69 31.17
C VAL A 39 -22.93 10.71 31.07
N VAL A 40 -23.55 11.89 31.03
CA VAL A 40 -25.02 12.04 30.89
C VAL A 40 -25.53 11.41 29.59
N ARG A 41 -24.77 11.54 28.49
CA ARG A 41 -25.09 10.92 27.20
C ARG A 41 -24.99 9.40 27.28
N GLU A 42 -23.92 8.87 27.86
CA GLU A 42 -23.67 7.43 28.00
C GLU A 42 -24.71 6.76 28.91
N GLU A 43 -25.09 7.39 30.03
CA GLU A 43 -26.18 6.93 30.90
C GLU A 43 -27.53 6.85 30.15
N ILE A 44 -27.82 7.83 29.28
CA ILE A 44 -29.06 7.85 28.49
C ILE A 44 -29.03 6.79 27.39
N VAL A 45 -27.89 6.58 26.74
CA VAL A 45 -27.69 5.54 25.72
C VAL A 45 -27.78 4.13 26.33
N ALA A 46 -27.20 3.93 27.53
CA ALA A 46 -27.30 2.68 28.27
C ALA A 46 -28.73 2.40 28.74
N ALA A 47 -29.44 3.41 29.25
CA ALA A 47 -30.84 3.29 29.68
C ALA A 47 -31.83 3.10 28.52
N ALA A 48 -31.48 3.54 27.30
CA ALA A 48 -32.29 3.37 26.09
C ALA A 48 -32.15 1.99 25.44
N GLY A 49 -31.30 1.10 25.97
CA GLY A 49 -31.19 -0.28 25.50
C GLY A 49 -30.66 -0.38 24.08
N GLY A 50 -29.46 0.15 23.82
CA GLY A 50 -28.60 -0.32 22.72
C GLY A 50 -29.21 -0.36 21.31
N LEU A 51 -30.21 0.46 21.01
CA LEU A 51 -30.68 0.79 19.66
C LEU A 51 -31.62 1.99 19.86
N VAL A 52 -31.66 2.94 18.92
CA VAL A 52 -32.49 4.17 18.95
C VAL A 52 -31.88 5.38 19.68
N VAL A 53 -30.74 5.89 19.20
CA VAL A 53 -30.47 7.37 19.18
C VAL A 53 -29.70 7.75 17.90
N ALA A 54 -30.20 7.36 16.73
CA ALA A 54 -29.63 7.78 15.44
C ALA A 54 -30.68 8.24 14.40
N SER A 55 -31.94 8.46 14.81
CA SER A 55 -33.00 8.90 13.89
C SER A 55 -33.93 9.93 14.54
N ALA A 56 -33.43 11.14 14.76
CA ALA A 56 -34.29 12.32 14.87
C ALA A 56 -34.51 12.91 13.46
N GLY A 57 -35.26 12.18 12.63
CA GLY A 57 -35.58 12.58 11.27
C GLY A 57 -36.21 11.43 10.51
N ARG A 58 -37.55 11.44 10.43
CA ARG A 58 -38.43 10.48 9.74
C ARG A 58 -38.74 9.21 10.53
N GLY A 59 -40.05 9.02 10.73
CA GLY A 59 -40.61 7.97 11.56
C GLY A 59 -40.49 6.60 10.94
N LEU A 60 -40.24 5.62 11.81
CA LEU A 60 -40.71 4.26 11.63
C LEU A 60 -41.04 3.69 13.01
N GLN A 61 -42.22 3.09 13.12
CA GLN A 61 -42.62 2.26 14.24
C GLN A 61 -41.80 0.97 14.22
N LEU A 62 -41.30 0.53 15.38
CA LEU A 62 -41.08 -0.90 15.59
C LEU A 62 -41.44 -1.27 17.03
N ALA A 63 -42.21 -2.34 17.13
CA ALA A 63 -42.81 -2.86 18.33
C ALA A 63 -41.87 -3.86 19.04
N ALA A 64 -42.05 -3.91 20.38
CA ALA A 64 -41.63 -4.92 21.36
C ALA A 64 -40.11 -4.96 21.68
N VAL A 65 -39.63 -5.03 22.94
CA VAL A 65 -40.07 -5.88 24.07
C VAL A 65 -39.66 -5.28 25.46
N THR A 66 -40.43 -5.65 26.51
CA THR A 66 -40.23 -5.58 27.99
C THR A 66 -40.63 -4.35 28.82
N ALA A 67 -41.84 -4.42 29.40
CA ALA A 67 -42.37 -3.86 30.66
C ALA A 67 -42.35 -2.32 30.91
N GLY A 68 -43.54 -1.71 30.98
CA GLY A 68 -43.77 -0.30 31.36
C GLY A 68 -44.75 0.39 30.42
N SER A 69 -45.79 1.04 30.96
CA SER A 69 -46.80 1.72 30.13
C SER A 69 -46.13 2.76 29.21
N TRP A 70 -46.57 2.85 27.96
CA TRP A 70 -46.06 3.81 26.97
C TRP A 70 -45.95 5.24 27.53
N LYS A 71 -46.91 5.65 28.38
CA LYS A 71 -46.90 6.95 29.07
C LYS A 71 -45.73 7.12 30.04
N ALA A 72 -45.31 6.08 30.75
CA ALA A 72 -44.17 6.12 31.67
C ALA A 72 -42.84 6.26 30.91
N ARG A 73 -42.65 5.51 29.82
CA ARG A 73 -41.45 5.62 28.96
C ARG A 73 -41.37 6.95 28.24
N LYS A 74 -42.48 7.45 27.70
CA LYS A 74 -42.51 8.77 27.04
C LYS A 74 -42.13 9.89 28.01
N ARG A 75 -42.53 9.80 29.29
CA ARG A 75 -42.11 10.73 30.34
C ARG A 75 -40.63 10.59 30.69
N ALA A 76 -40.12 9.37 30.85
CA ALA A 76 -38.71 9.11 31.11
C ALA A 76 -37.79 9.59 29.98
N HIS A 77 -38.15 9.33 28.71
CA HIS A 77 -37.43 9.82 27.55
C HIS A 77 -37.44 11.35 27.44
N ARG A 78 -38.58 11.99 27.74
CA ARG A 78 -38.68 13.46 27.75
C ARG A 78 -37.78 14.07 28.82
N ALA A 79 -37.81 13.52 30.04
CA ALA A 79 -36.95 13.97 31.14
C ALA A 79 -35.45 13.75 30.83
N ALA A 80 -35.10 12.63 30.19
CA ALA A 80 -33.73 12.32 29.75
C ALA A 80 -33.26 13.29 28.65
N ALA A 81 -34.09 13.56 27.64
CA ALA A 81 -33.79 14.51 26.57
C ALA A 81 -33.59 15.93 27.11
N GLU A 82 -34.42 16.36 28.07
CA GLU A 82 -34.27 17.65 28.75
C GLU A 82 -32.98 17.71 29.58
N ARG A 83 -32.58 16.61 30.24
CA ARG A 83 -31.31 16.52 30.98
C ARG A 83 -30.10 16.60 30.04
N LEU A 84 -30.14 15.92 28.90
CA LEU A 84 -29.07 15.97 27.88
C LEU A 84 -28.94 17.35 27.24
N ALA A 85 -30.07 17.99 26.93
CA ALA A 85 -30.09 19.34 26.37
C ALA A 85 -29.47 20.35 27.34
N ARG A 86 -29.77 20.28 28.64
CA ARG A 86 -29.14 21.13 29.66
C ARG A 86 -27.64 20.90 29.76
N ALA A 87 -27.18 19.64 29.82
CA ALA A 87 -25.75 19.32 29.87
C ALA A 87 -24.98 19.82 28.64
N ARG A 88 -25.62 19.76 27.45
CA ARG A 88 -25.03 20.29 26.21
C ARG A 88 -24.87 21.80 26.23
N VAL A 89 -25.85 22.54 26.76
CA VAL A 89 -25.79 24.01 26.86
C VAL A 89 -24.67 24.42 27.82
N ILE A 90 -24.58 23.80 29.00
CA ILE A 90 -23.52 24.07 29.98
C ILE A 90 -22.12 23.80 29.40
N ALA A 91 -21.95 22.70 28.66
CA ALA A 91 -20.67 22.37 28.01
C ALA A 91 -20.31 23.38 26.90
N ALA A 92 -21.29 23.87 26.16
CA ALA A 92 -21.08 24.88 25.12
C ALA A 92 -20.69 26.25 25.74
N GLU A 93 -21.41 26.70 26.76
CA GLU A 93 -21.13 27.95 27.48
C GLU A 93 -19.73 27.94 28.12
N ALA A 94 -19.35 26.84 28.77
CA ALA A 94 -18.02 26.70 29.37
C ALA A 94 -16.90 26.67 28.30
N ALA A 95 -17.15 26.09 27.13
CA ALA A 95 -16.21 26.11 26.01
C ALA A 95 -16.05 27.51 25.40
N GLU A 96 -17.14 28.29 25.31
CA GLU A 96 -17.10 29.68 24.86
C GLU A 96 -16.34 30.57 25.85
N GLU A 97 -16.55 30.39 27.16
CA GLU A 97 -15.81 31.10 28.22
C GLU A 97 -14.30 30.77 28.15
N ALA A 98 -13.95 29.49 27.99
CA ALA A 98 -12.55 29.08 27.83
C ALA A 98 -11.91 29.66 26.56
N ALA A 99 -12.66 29.71 25.45
CA ALA A 99 -12.20 30.31 24.21
C ALA A 99 -12.01 31.84 24.34
N ALA A 100 -12.88 32.52 25.09
CA ALA A 100 -12.77 33.96 25.36
C ALA A 100 -11.54 34.28 26.23
N ALA A 101 -11.37 33.58 27.34
CA ALA A 101 -10.19 33.75 28.23
C ALA A 101 -8.87 33.43 27.50
N ARG A 102 -8.90 32.46 26.57
CA ARG A 102 -7.75 32.14 25.72
C ARG A 102 -7.41 33.26 24.74
N ARG A 103 -8.41 33.88 24.10
CA ARG A 103 -8.18 35.03 23.20
C ARG A 103 -7.57 36.20 23.96
N GLU A 104 -8.10 36.53 25.13
CA GLU A 104 -7.56 37.58 25.99
C GLU A 104 -6.10 37.32 26.38
N PHE A 105 -5.75 36.08 26.73
CA PHE A 105 -4.36 35.70 26.99
C PHE A 105 -3.46 35.91 25.75
N LEU A 106 -3.92 35.50 24.56
CA LEU A 106 -3.17 35.65 23.31
C LEU A 106 -3.01 37.11 22.91
N ASP A 107 -4.01 37.96 23.14
CA ASP A 107 -3.95 39.39 22.85
C ASP A 107 -2.90 40.11 23.73
N VAL A 108 -2.73 39.68 24.99
CA VAL A 108 -1.76 40.27 25.92
C VAL A 108 -0.31 39.83 25.62
N ILE A 109 -0.09 38.56 25.26
CA ILE A 109 1.28 38.01 25.04
C ILE A 109 1.73 38.07 23.58
N GLY A 110 0.78 38.11 22.63
CA GLY A 110 0.99 38.00 21.19
C GLY A 110 1.93 39.03 20.59
N PRO A 111 1.71 40.34 20.81
CA PRO A 111 2.57 41.38 20.25
C PRO A 111 4.05 41.21 20.62
N ALA A 112 4.35 40.91 21.90
CA ALA A 112 5.72 40.72 22.36
C ALA A 112 6.40 39.45 21.77
N VAL A 113 5.63 38.40 21.50
CA VAL A 113 6.11 37.17 20.84
C VAL A 113 6.40 37.42 19.36
N ILE A 114 5.52 38.14 18.67
CA ILE A 114 5.69 38.52 17.25
C ILE A 114 6.92 39.42 17.09
N ASP A 115 7.01 40.49 17.88
CA ASP A 115 8.13 41.44 17.81
C ASP A 115 9.49 40.77 18.06
N ALA A 116 9.55 39.81 18.99
CA ALA A 116 10.78 39.07 19.25
C ALA A 116 11.19 38.20 18.04
N VAL A 117 10.23 37.57 17.37
CA VAL A 117 10.48 36.70 16.21
C VAL A 117 10.84 37.51 14.98
N ASP A 118 10.18 38.64 14.76
CA ASP A 118 10.49 39.57 13.66
C ASP A 118 11.85 40.25 13.85
N ALA A 119 12.27 40.48 15.10
CA ALA A 119 13.63 40.89 15.45
C ALA A 119 14.68 39.76 15.33
N GLY A 120 14.30 38.60 14.80
CA GLY A 120 15.19 37.48 14.49
C GLY A 120 15.50 36.55 15.66
N VAL A 121 14.75 36.60 16.77
CA VAL A 121 14.93 35.66 17.89
C VAL A 121 14.43 34.27 17.46
N PRO A 122 15.26 33.22 17.55
CA PRO A 122 14.83 31.86 17.19
C PRO A 122 13.66 31.39 18.06
N LEU A 123 12.67 30.69 17.46
CA LEU A 123 11.48 30.20 18.17
C LEU A 123 11.81 29.31 19.38
N VAL A 124 12.90 28.54 19.31
CA VAL A 124 13.40 27.74 20.43
C VAL A 124 13.84 28.59 21.62
N ALA A 125 14.38 29.79 21.36
CA ALA A 125 14.76 30.74 22.40
C ALA A 125 13.52 31.41 23.00
N VAL A 126 12.54 31.78 22.18
CA VAL A 126 11.24 32.31 22.66
C VAL A 126 10.55 31.31 23.58
N MET A 127 10.40 30.05 23.15
CA MET A 127 9.82 28.97 23.97
C MET A 127 10.59 28.75 25.26
N ARG A 128 11.92 28.72 25.21
CA ARG A 128 12.77 28.52 26.40
C ARG A 128 12.67 29.68 27.39
N TRP A 129 12.47 30.90 26.91
CA TRP A 129 12.42 32.09 27.76
C TRP A 129 11.04 32.37 28.35
N THR A 130 9.98 32.00 27.64
CA THR A 130 8.60 32.23 28.07
C THR A 130 7.93 31.00 28.68
N GLY A 131 8.48 29.79 28.46
CA GLY A 131 7.85 28.53 28.87
C GLY A 131 6.61 28.16 28.03
N LEU A 132 6.29 28.95 27.00
CA LEU A 132 5.15 28.70 26.12
C LEU A 132 5.40 27.47 25.24
N ARG A 133 4.37 26.65 25.10
CA ARG A 133 4.39 25.47 24.23
C ARG A 133 4.47 25.88 22.76
N TRP A 134 5.05 25.02 21.94
CA TRP A 134 5.18 25.23 20.49
C TRP A 134 3.84 25.64 19.85
N SER A 135 2.74 25.00 20.23
CA SER A 135 1.40 25.28 19.69
C SER A 135 0.92 26.72 19.92
N VAL A 136 1.31 27.34 21.04
CA VAL A 136 0.94 28.73 21.37
C VAL A 136 1.85 29.71 20.64
N VAL A 137 3.15 29.42 20.58
CA VAL A 137 4.13 30.29 19.89
C VAL A 137 3.92 30.25 18.37
N SER A 138 3.58 29.08 17.79
CA SER A 138 3.34 28.92 16.36
C SER A 138 2.02 29.54 15.87
N GLU A 139 1.04 29.70 16.77
CA GLU A 139 -0.23 30.35 16.46
C GLU A 139 -0.09 31.87 16.42
N LEU A 140 0.80 32.43 17.24
CA LEU A 140 1.03 33.87 17.32
C LEU A 140 1.88 34.40 16.16
N VAL A 141 2.72 33.56 15.53
CA VAL A 141 3.64 34.02 14.46
C VAL A 141 3.19 33.54 13.09
N THR A 142 3.11 34.47 12.13
CA THR A 142 2.57 34.25 10.77
C THR A 142 3.51 33.47 9.84
N THR A 143 4.68 33.04 10.31
CA THR A 143 5.65 32.24 9.54
C THR A 143 5.59 30.76 9.92
N VAL A 144 5.20 29.91 8.96
CA VAL A 144 5.23 28.44 9.12
C VAL A 144 6.68 27.97 9.29
N ARG A 145 7.03 27.47 10.48
CA ARG A 145 8.32 26.82 10.75
C ARG A 145 8.10 25.44 11.35
N PRO A 146 8.83 24.39 10.94
CA PRO A 146 8.67 23.05 11.53
C PRO A 146 9.38 22.94 12.89
N ASN A 147 8.91 21.97 13.69
CA ASN A 147 9.43 21.67 15.02
C ASN A 147 10.95 21.41 14.99
N ALA A 148 11.71 22.27 15.68
CA ALA A 148 13.17 22.28 15.69
C ALA A 148 13.82 21.02 16.29
N GLN A 149 13.06 20.11 16.90
CA GLN A 149 13.60 18.92 17.54
C GLN A 149 13.76 17.69 16.62
N VAL A 150 13.29 17.71 15.35
CA VAL A 150 13.03 16.43 14.64
C VAL A 150 13.59 16.25 13.20
N ARG A 151 14.31 17.15 12.50
CA ARG A 151 14.72 16.82 11.10
C ARG A 151 16.05 17.36 10.56
N ASN A 152 16.66 16.55 9.68
CA ASN A 152 18.04 16.56 9.16
C ASN A 152 18.24 17.52 7.96
N ARG A 153 19.46 18.05 7.81
CA ARG A 153 19.80 19.41 7.31
C ARG A 153 20.10 19.56 5.81
N PHE A 154 20.21 18.49 5.02
CA PHE A 154 20.89 18.61 3.71
C PHE A 154 20.00 18.64 2.46
N TRP A 155 18.83 17.98 2.47
CA TRP A 155 18.05 17.78 1.23
C TRP A 155 16.77 18.61 1.12
N ASP A 156 16.29 19.16 2.23
CA ASP A 156 15.07 19.98 2.23
C ASP A 156 15.21 21.39 1.61
N PRO A 157 16.36 22.10 1.62
CA PRO A 157 16.44 23.43 1.00
C PRO A 157 16.21 23.41 -0.51
N VAL A 158 16.60 22.31 -1.18
CA VAL A 158 16.47 22.13 -2.63
C VAL A 158 15.05 21.70 -2.98
N PHE A 159 14.49 20.74 -2.24
CA PHE A 159 13.13 20.24 -2.48
C PHE A 159 12.07 21.28 -2.08
N THR A 160 12.28 21.97 -0.95
CA THR A 160 11.40 23.04 -0.50
C THR A 160 11.61 24.31 -1.32
N GLY A 161 12.81 24.55 -1.88
CA GLY A 161 13.06 25.64 -2.83
C GLY A 161 12.35 25.40 -4.18
N TRP A 162 12.35 24.17 -4.66
CA TRP A 162 11.64 23.77 -5.88
C TRP A 162 10.12 23.79 -5.69
N MET A 163 9.61 23.29 -4.56
CA MET A 163 8.20 23.40 -4.18
C MET A 163 7.78 24.84 -3.85
N ARG A 164 8.68 25.68 -3.28
CA ARG A 164 8.44 27.13 -3.11
C ARG A 164 8.43 27.86 -4.43
N TRP A 165 9.28 27.52 -5.39
CA TRP A 165 9.23 28.15 -6.72
C TRP A 165 7.92 27.83 -7.44
N LEU A 166 7.44 26.58 -7.37
CA LEU A 166 6.13 26.18 -7.88
C LEU A 166 4.94 26.80 -7.11
N SER A 167 5.06 27.03 -5.80
CA SER A 167 3.99 27.64 -4.98
C SER A 167 4.04 29.17 -4.91
N VAL A 168 5.16 29.81 -5.24
CA VAL A 168 5.28 31.26 -5.46
C VAL A 168 4.67 31.65 -6.82
N LEU A 169 4.63 30.74 -7.79
CA LEU A 169 3.91 30.94 -9.05
C LEU A 169 2.39 30.67 -8.94
N HIS A 170 1.94 29.90 -7.94
CA HIS A 170 0.50 29.63 -7.72
C HIS A 170 0.12 29.64 -6.22
N PRO A 171 -0.31 30.79 -5.67
CA PRO A 171 -0.78 30.86 -4.29
C PRO A 171 -2.13 30.14 -4.14
N ALA A 172 -2.14 29.07 -3.35
CA ALA A 172 -3.34 28.37 -2.93
C ALA A 172 -4.31 29.36 -2.27
N GLY A 173 -5.41 29.68 -2.97
CA GLY A 173 -6.40 30.63 -2.52
C GLY A 173 -7.09 31.37 -3.66
N ARG A 174 -6.46 31.41 -4.85
CA ARG A 174 -7.07 31.95 -6.07
C ARG A 174 -7.07 30.93 -7.22
N LEU A 175 -8.22 30.76 -7.86
CA LEU A 175 -8.39 30.03 -9.12
C LEU A 175 -8.37 31.04 -10.26
N TRP A 176 -7.65 30.71 -11.33
CA TRP A 176 -7.52 31.57 -12.49
C TRP A 176 -8.54 31.15 -13.54
N LEU A 177 -9.33 32.11 -14.01
CA LEU A 177 -10.29 31.91 -15.09
C LEU A 177 -9.56 32.06 -16.45
N PRO A 178 -10.07 31.49 -17.55
CA PRO A 178 -9.46 31.56 -18.88
C PRO A 178 -9.34 32.98 -19.44
N ASN A 179 -10.15 33.91 -18.91
CA ASN A 179 -10.10 35.34 -19.24
C ASN A 179 -8.95 36.08 -18.49
N GLY A 180 -8.16 35.38 -17.68
CA GLY A 180 -7.03 35.94 -16.93
C GLY A 180 -7.38 36.52 -15.56
N GLU A 181 -8.65 36.46 -15.13
CA GLU A 181 -9.06 36.92 -13.80
C GLU A 181 -8.78 35.89 -12.71
N SER A 182 -8.61 36.34 -11.46
CA SER A 182 -8.32 35.47 -10.31
C SER A 182 -9.39 35.56 -9.23
N VAL A 183 -10.12 34.47 -9.02
CA VAL A 183 -11.22 34.37 -8.05
C VAL A 183 -10.80 33.60 -6.80
N SER A 184 -11.30 33.96 -5.62
CA SER A 184 -10.96 33.23 -4.39
C SER A 184 -11.83 31.97 -4.21
N VAL A 185 -11.27 30.92 -3.59
CA VAL A 185 -12.04 29.69 -3.23
C VAL A 185 -13.25 30.01 -2.33
N ARG A 186 -13.15 31.07 -1.52
CA ARG A 186 -14.25 31.57 -0.68
C ARG A 186 -15.36 32.21 -1.51
N TRP A 187 -14.99 33.08 -2.45
CA TRP A 187 -15.94 33.70 -3.39
C TRP A 187 -16.69 32.64 -4.20
N LEU A 188 -15.99 31.60 -4.68
CA LEU A 188 -16.59 30.45 -5.35
C LEU A 188 -17.62 29.70 -4.48
N ARG A 189 -17.30 29.43 -3.21
CA ARG A 189 -18.26 28.81 -2.27
C ARG A 189 -19.45 29.70 -1.96
N GLU A 190 -19.27 31.01 -1.92
CA GLU A 190 -20.34 31.99 -1.68
C GLU A 190 -21.27 32.07 -2.91
N GLN A 191 -20.72 32.06 -4.14
CA GLN A 191 -21.49 31.97 -5.39
C GLN A 191 -22.27 30.65 -5.52
N MET A 192 -21.63 29.52 -5.19
CA MET A 192 -22.30 28.21 -5.21
C MET A 192 -23.46 28.10 -4.21
N ARG A 193 -23.38 28.81 -3.08
CA ARG A 193 -24.47 28.87 -2.08
C ARG A 193 -25.57 29.87 -2.46
N ALA A 194 -25.23 30.94 -3.17
CA ALA A 194 -26.15 32.00 -3.52
C ALA A 194 -26.98 31.73 -4.79
N GLU A 195 -26.42 31.02 -5.78
CA GLU A 195 -27.03 30.88 -7.12
C GLU A 195 -27.34 29.44 -7.56
N GLY A 196 -27.06 28.42 -6.73
CA GLY A 196 -27.31 27.01 -7.13
C GLY A 196 -26.40 26.53 -8.27
N VAL A 197 -25.21 27.11 -8.38
CA VAL A 197 -24.22 26.87 -9.44
C VAL A 197 -23.80 25.40 -9.47
N THR A 198 -24.01 24.74 -10.62
CA THR A 198 -23.62 23.35 -10.87
C THR A 198 -22.16 23.24 -11.31
N VAL A 199 -21.60 22.02 -11.32
CA VAL A 199 -20.22 21.75 -11.78
C VAL A 199 -20.01 22.25 -13.21
N GLU A 200 -21.03 22.15 -14.07
CA GLU A 200 -20.99 22.62 -15.46
C GLU A 200 -20.74 24.14 -15.52
N ARG A 201 -21.38 24.91 -14.65
CA ARG A 201 -21.22 26.37 -14.62
C ARG A 201 -19.85 26.80 -14.08
N LEU A 202 -19.23 26.01 -13.20
CA LEU A 202 -17.85 26.24 -12.75
C LEU A 202 -16.83 25.97 -13.87
N VAL A 203 -17.10 24.97 -14.71
CA VAL A 203 -16.29 24.66 -15.89
C VAL A 203 -16.49 25.73 -16.98
N GLU A 204 -17.70 26.27 -17.16
CA GLU A 204 -17.97 27.41 -18.05
C GLU A 204 -17.24 28.69 -17.61
N LEU A 205 -17.11 28.90 -16.30
CA LEU A 205 -16.29 29.97 -15.72
C LEU A 205 -14.78 29.64 -15.82
N GLY A 206 -14.45 28.42 -16.23
CA GLY A 206 -13.10 27.93 -16.50
C GLY A 206 -12.26 27.62 -15.26
N VAL A 207 -12.95 27.19 -14.20
CA VAL A 207 -12.32 26.36 -13.16
C VAL A 207 -12.01 24.99 -13.77
N ASP A 208 -10.80 24.48 -13.50
CA ASP A 208 -10.41 23.13 -13.93
C ASP A 208 -11.51 22.10 -13.55
N PRO A 209 -11.97 21.24 -14.47
CA PRO A 209 -13.07 20.32 -14.21
C PRO A 209 -12.86 19.39 -13.00
N ARG A 210 -11.62 19.02 -12.68
CA ARG A 210 -11.29 18.19 -11.51
C ARG A 210 -11.45 18.98 -10.22
N VAL A 211 -11.09 20.26 -10.24
CA VAL A 211 -11.26 21.15 -9.08
C VAL A 211 -12.72 21.52 -8.89
N ALA A 212 -13.44 21.81 -9.97
CA ALA A 212 -14.87 22.13 -9.95
C ALA A 212 -15.70 21.00 -9.32
N GLY A 213 -15.39 19.74 -9.65
CA GLY A 213 -16.07 18.56 -9.09
C GLY A 213 -15.81 18.29 -7.60
N LEU A 214 -14.83 18.97 -6.97
CA LEU A 214 -14.47 18.80 -5.56
C LEU A 214 -15.06 19.87 -4.63
N ILE A 215 -15.66 20.93 -5.19
CA ILE A 215 -16.19 22.05 -4.41
C ILE A 215 -17.66 21.74 -4.04
N GLY A 216 -17.98 21.77 -2.74
CA GLY A 216 -19.37 21.64 -2.24
C GLY A 216 -19.85 20.20 -2.00
N VAL A 217 -19.05 19.19 -2.32
CA VAL A 217 -19.38 17.78 -2.10
C VAL A 217 -19.04 17.38 -0.66
N SER A 218 -19.96 16.69 0.03
CA SER A 218 -19.67 16.09 1.33
C SER A 218 -18.66 14.97 1.12
N ARG A 219 -17.51 15.03 1.80
CA ARG A 219 -16.46 14.01 1.67
C ARG A 219 -17.04 12.64 1.99
N GLU A 220 -16.80 11.66 1.12
CA GLU A 220 -17.09 10.25 1.41
C GLU A 220 -16.40 9.88 2.74
N PRO A 221 -17.09 9.17 3.64
CA PRO A 221 -16.47 8.69 4.86
C PRO A 221 -15.23 7.85 4.50
N VAL A 222 -14.22 7.82 5.37
CA VAL A 222 -13.01 6.99 5.19
C VAL A 222 -12.81 6.03 6.36
N PHE A 223 -13.81 5.94 7.25
CA PHE A 223 -13.72 5.12 8.45
C PHE A 223 -13.92 3.63 8.16
N ASP A 224 -14.61 3.27 7.08
CA ASP A 224 -15.00 1.91 6.69
C ASP A 224 -14.12 1.33 5.57
N LEU A 225 -13.05 2.02 5.16
CA LEU A 225 -12.15 1.53 4.11
C LEU A 225 -11.26 0.41 4.62
N SER A 226 -11.19 -0.70 3.89
CA SER A 226 -10.16 -1.71 4.07
C SER A 226 -9.13 -1.60 2.95
N ASP A 227 -7.86 -1.44 3.30
CA ASP A 227 -6.76 -1.15 2.38
C ASP A 227 -6.03 -2.44 1.97
N GLY A 228 -6.26 -2.85 0.72
CA GLY A 228 -5.68 -4.04 0.09
C GLY A 228 -4.26 -3.84 -0.44
N HIS A 229 -3.68 -2.65 -0.29
CA HIS A 229 -2.38 -2.33 -0.86
C HIS A 229 -1.68 -1.18 -0.12
N PHE A 230 -1.12 -1.41 1.07
CA PHE A 230 -0.38 -0.37 1.81
C PHE A 230 1.13 -0.66 1.91
N HIS A 231 1.95 0.23 1.35
CA HIS A 231 3.42 0.15 1.42
C HIS A 231 3.97 0.90 2.65
N HIS A 232 3.93 0.22 3.80
CA HIS A 232 4.79 0.62 4.90
C HIS A 232 6.25 0.51 4.48
N ILE A 233 7.09 1.41 4.98
CA ILE A 233 8.55 1.37 4.74
C ILE A 233 9.10 -0.05 4.89
N GLY A 234 10.17 -0.34 4.13
CA GLY A 234 10.81 -1.66 4.08
C GLY A 234 11.20 -2.23 5.45
N TYR A 235 12.01 -3.28 5.45
CA TYR A 235 12.22 -4.12 6.65
C TYR A 235 12.82 -3.45 7.90
N ASP A 236 13.14 -2.15 7.87
CA ASP A 236 13.73 -1.38 8.94
C ASP A 236 12.74 -0.71 9.92
N ASP A 237 11.42 -0.81 9.72
CA ASP A 237 10.32 -0.28 10.59
C ASP A 237 10.75 0.93 11.46
N PRO A 238 11.05 2.08 10.86
CA PRO A 238 11.61 3.24 11.54
C PRO A 238 10.61 3.83 12.52
N ARG A 239 11.13 4.42 13.59
CA ARG A 239 10.34 4.98 14.70
C ARG A 239 9.29 6.01 14.27
N GLY A 240 9.49 6.74 13.17
CA GLY A 240 8.60 7.80 12.70
C GLY A 240 7.35 7.34 11.94
N THR A 241 7.41 6.19 11.26
CA THR A 241 6.29 5.58 10.49
C THR A 241 6.03 4.16 10.95
N SER A 242 6.31 3.88 12.24
CA SER A 242 6.17 2.52 12.79
C SER A 242 4.75 2.00 12.60
N ILE A 243 4.62 0.68 12.38
CA ILE A 243 3.32 0.01 12.24
C ILE A 243 2.38 0.41 13.40
N LEU A 244 2.88 0.37 14.65
CA LEU A 244 2.13 0.76 15.84
C LEU A 244 1.65 2.22 15.76
N GLY A 245 2.58 3.16 15.50
CA GLY A 245 2.26 4.58 15.50
C GLY A 245 1.29 4.96 14.38
N PHE A 246 1.39 4.29 13.23
CA PHE A 246 0.49 4.51 12.10
C PHE A 246 -0.92 3.96 12.38
N LEU A 247 -1.02 2.71 12.83
CA LEU A 247 -2.31 2.11 13.19
C LEU A 247 -3.00 2.86 14.33
N GLN A 248 -2.23 3.39 15.29
CA GLN A 248 -2.77 4.23 16.36
C GLN A 248 -3.42 5.50 15.80
N LYS A 249 -2.76 6.21 14.88
CA LYS A 249 -3.32 7.40 14.22
C LYS A 249 -4.61 7.08 13.47
N LEU A 250 -4.63 5.94 12.75
CA LEU A 250 -5.83 5.49 12.03
C LEU A 250 -6.98 5.16 12.99
N ALA A 251 -6.70 4.42 14.06
CA ALA A 251 -7.69 4.08 15.07
C ALA A 251 -8.25 5.33 15.77
N ASP A 252 -7.39 6.30 16.10
CA ASP A 252 -7.79 7.58 16.73
C ASP A 252 -8.62 8.45 15.76
N ALA A 253 -8.40 8.32 14.45
CA ALA A 253 -9.20 8.95 13.40
C ALA A 253 -10.52 8.20 13.10
N GLY A 254 -10.78 7.08 13.79
CA GLY A 254 -12.01 6.31 13.66
C GLY A 254 -11.99 5.21 12.59
N HIS A 255 -10.83 4.85 12.03
CA HIS A 255 -10.72 3.79 11.02
C HIS A 255 -11.11 2.40 11.58
N GLN A 256 -11.92 1.68 10.81
CA GLN A 256 -12.55 0.40 11.14
C GLN A 256 -12.21 -0.71 10.16
N GLY A 257 -11.59 -0.42 9.02
CA GLY A 257 -11.15 -1.47 8.11
C GLY A 257 -9.79 -2.08 8.45
N VAL A 258 -9.47 -3.14 7.72
CA VAL A 258 -8.17 -3.84 7.75
C VAL A 258 -7.18 -3.23 6.78
N LEU A 259 -5.90 -3.40 7.03
CA LEU A 259 -4.80 -2.94 6.19
C LEU A 259 -3.86 -4.11 5.92
N THR A 260 -3.59 -4.31 4.64
CA THR A 260 -2.55 -5.23 4.17
C THR A 260 -1.25 -4.45 3.99
N PHE A 261 -0.18 -4.95 4.60
CA PHE A 261 1.13 -4.31 4.59
C PHE A 261 2.02 -4.99 3.56
N HIS A 262 2.57 -4.22 2.62
CA HIS A 262 3.37 -4.68 1.48
C HIS A 262 4.79 -4.15 1.65
N PRO A 263 5.67 -4.84 2.40
CA PRO A 263 7.04 -4.38 2.57
C PRO A 263 7.80 -4.47 1.24
N ILE A 264 8.45 -3.37 0.85
CA ILE A 264 9.24 -3.26 -0.39
C ILE A 264 10.55 -4.06 -0.25
N PRO A 265 10.75 -5.18 -0.98
CA PRO A 265 11.92 -6.02 -0.83
C PRO A 265 13.15 -5.51 -1.61
N GLN A 266 13.06 -4.41 -2.37
CA GLN A 266 14.18 -3.83 -3.11
C GLN A 266 14.95 -2.76 -2.29
N ARG A 267 16.26 -2.66 -2.52
CA ARG A 267 17.13 -1.56 -2.04
C ARG A 267 18.10 -1.08 -3.11
N GLY A 268 18.52 0.18 -3.04
CA GLY A 268 19.57 0.72 -3.92
C GLY A 268 20.94 0.07 -3.69
N LYS A 269 21.73 -0.07 -4.75
CA LYS A 269 23.17 -0.40 -4.69
C LYS A 269 23.98 0.89 -4.42
N GLY A 270 24.93 0.86 -3.47
CA GLY A 270 25.81 2.00 -3.14
C GLY A 270 25.36 2.87 -1.95
N VAL A 271 25.80 4.15 -1.93
CA VAL A 271 25.66 5.10 -0.78
C VAL A 271 24.22 5.58 -0.53
N ALA A 272 23.27 5.22 -1.40
CA ALA A 272 21.85 5.57 -1.30
C ALA A 272 21.02 4.34 -0.87
N SER A 273 21.29 3.84 0.33
CA SER A 273 20.82 2.54 0.84
C SER A 273 19.38 2.51 1.39
N THR A 274 18.63 3.61 1.36
CA THR A 274 17.28 3.68 1.94
C THR A 274 16.20 3.64 0.86
N GLY A 275 15.48 2.50 0.81
CA GLY A 275 14.35 2.22 -0.09
C GLY A 275 13.24 3.28 -0.02
N GLY A 276 12.39 3.34 -1.04
CA GLY A 276 11.41 4.41 -1.28
C GLY A 276 12.03 5.69 -1.85
N THR A 277 13.06 6.25 -1.21
CA THR A 277 13.77 7.45 -1.69
C THR A 277 14.53 7.24 -3.01
N PHE A 278 15.00 6.01 -3.27
CA PHE A 278 15.59 5.64 -4.56
C PHE A 278 14.58 5.78 -5.71
N TYR A 279 13.30 5.57 -5.45
CA TYR A 279 12.20 5.72 -6.42
C TYR A 279 11.82 7.18 -6.70
N TYR A 280 12.39 8.14 -5.97
CA TYR A 280 12.15 9.58 -6.20
C TYR A 280 13.43 10.35 -6.53
N ALA A 281 14.62 9.80 -6.28
CA ALA A 281 15.92 10.38 -6.65
C ALA A 281 16.32 10.14 -8.13
N ILE A 282 15.32 10.05 -9.01
CA ILE A 282 15.24 8.99 -10.01
C ILE A 282 15.93 9.29 -11.35
N ALA A 283 16.10 10.54 -11.77
CA ALA A 283 16.45 10.80 -13.19
C ALA A 283 17.76 10.12 -13.60
N ASN A 284 18.85 10.30 -12.85
CA ASN A 284 20.16 9.74 -13.21
C ASN A 284 20.23 8.23 -13.02
N ALA A 285 19.60 7.68 -11.96
CA ALA A 285 19.57 6.24 -11.75
C ALA A 285 18.70 5.52 -12.79
N LEU A 286 17.57 6.12 -13.17
CA LEU A 286 16.74 5.65 -14.29
C LEU A 286 17.49 5.73 -15.60
N THR A 287 18.17 6.84 -15.92
CA THR A 287 18.97 6.93 -17.14
C THR A 287 20.06 5.87 -17.17
N LEU A 288 20.77 5.64 -16.05
CA LEU A 288 21.78 4.58 -15.94
C LEU A 288 21.20 3.17 -16.15
N GLY A 289 20.04 2.87 -15.55
CA GLY A 289 19.38 1.58 -15.74
C GLY A 289 18.76 1.40 -17.13
N LEU A 290 18.14 2.44 -17.68
CA LEU A 290 17.38 2.35 -18.93
C LEU A 290 18.28 2.44 -20.16
N VAL A 291 19.14 3.45 -20.21
CA VAL A 291 20.03 3.73 -21.34
C VAL A 291 21.28 2.86 -21.28
N PHE A 292 21.89 2.74 -20.10
CA PHE A 292 23.17 2.07 -19.94
C PHE A 292 23.07 0.66 -19.33
N LYS A 293 21.86 0.17 -19.02
CA LYS A 293 21.60 -1.17 -18.46
C LYS A 293 22.42 -1.49 -17.21
N VAL A 294 22.68 -0.47 -16.38
CA VAL A 294 23.40 -0.64 -15.11
C VAL A 294 22.42 -1.07 -14.02
N PRO A 295 22.62 -2.22 -13.35
CA PRO A 295 21.76 -2.63 -12.24
C PRO A 295 22.01 -1.72 -11.03
N MET A 296 20.97 -1.01 -10.61
CA MET A 296 21.02 -0.04 -9.51
C MET A 296 20.22 -0.47 -8.28
N LEU A 297 19.42 -1.53 -8.39
CA LEU A 297 18.67 -2.15 -7.31
C LEU A 297 19.22 -3.56 -7.02
N GLN A 298 18.92 -4.04 -5.82
CA GLN A 298 19.10 -5.42 -5.38
C GLN A 298 17.98 -5.79 -4.41
N MET A 299 17.68 -7.08 -4.30
CA MET A 299 16.73 -7.63 -3.34
C MET A 299 17.34 -7.70 -1.94
N TRP A 300 16.51 -7.50 -0.92
CA TRP A 300 16.85 -7.80 0.47
C TRP A 300 16.98 -9.33 0.66
N GLY A 301 17.80 -9.73 1.63
CA GLY A 301 17.92 -11.13 2.04
C GLY A 301 16.61 -11.68 2.63
N THR A 302 16.50 -13.00 2.66
CA THR A 302 15.28 -13.72 3.09
C THR A 302 15.10 -13.74 4.62
N PHE A 303 13.87 -13.89 5.12
CA PHE A 303 13.42 -13.85 6.53
C PHE A 303 13.13 -12.53 7.28
N PRO A 304 13.36 -11.31 6.75
CA PRO A 304 12.99 -10.11 7.50
C PRO A 304 11.47 -9.99 7.73
N ASP A 305 10.65 -10.71 6.95
CA ASP A 305 9.21 -10.85 7.16
C ASP A 305 8.86 -11.31 8.59
N VAL A 306 9.64 -12.23 9.19
CA VAL A 306 9.38 -12.72 10.55
C VAL A 306 9.40 -11.58 11.57
N ARG A 307 10.29 -10.59 11.39
CA ARG A 307 10.37 -9.43 12.28
C ARG A 307 9.12 -8.56 12.19
N LEU A 308 8.60 -8.37 10.98
CA LEU A 308 7.38 -7.58 10.75
C LEU A 308 6.14 -8.32 11.28
N VAL A 309 6.08 -9.64 11.09
CA VAL A 309 5.02 -10.49 11.66
C VAL A 309 5.07 -10.44 13.19
N ASP A 310 6.25 -10.52 13.80
CA ASP A 310 6.42 -10.39 15.25
C ASP A 310 6.06 -9.00 15.77
N ALA A 311 6.34 -7.95 14.98
CA ALA A 311 5.92 -6.59 15.31
C ALA A 311 4.38 -6.49 15.35
N VAL A 312 3.68 -7.10 14.38
CA VAL A 312 2.22 -7.20 14.38
C VAL A 312 1.70 -8.01 15.57
N ARG A 313 2.33 -9.14 15.90
CA ARG A 313 1.94 -9.99 17.03
C ARG A 313 2.05 -9.27 18.39
N ARG A 314 2.98 -8.32 18.51
CA ARG A 314 3.20 -7.51 19.73
C ARG A 314 2.24 -6.32 19.85
N LEU A 315 1.43 -6.03 18.83
CA LEU A 315 0.47 -4.93 18.90
C LEU A 315 -0.61 -5.21 19.95
N PRO A 316 -1.14 -4.18 20.62
CA PRO A 316 -2.36 -4.31 21.41
C PRO A 316 -3.49 -4.93 20.57
N LEU A 317 -4.30 -5.81 21.16
CA LEU A 317 -5.40 -6.48 20.45
C LEU A 317 -6.30 -5.50 19.70
N ARG A 318 -6.56 -4.31 20.28
CA ARG A 318 -7.36 -3.26 19.65
C ARG A 318 -6.78 -2.72 18.34
N LEU A 319 -5.52 -3.00 18.00
CA LEU A 319 -4.85 -2.59 16.76
C LEU A 319 -4.47 -3.81 15.90
N ALA A 320 -4.08 -4.93 16.53
CA ALA A 320 -3.56 -6.11 15.84
C ALA A 320 -4.50 -6.67 14.77
N TRP A 321 -5.82 -6.67 15.01
CA TRP A 321 -6.79 -7.20 14.04
C TRP A 321 -6.86 -6.40 12.74
N ARG A 322 -6.41 -5.13 12.74
CA ARG A 322 -6.36 -4.29 11.53
C ARG A 322 -5.16 -4.59 10.65
N ALA A 323 -4.17 -5.34 11.12
CA ALA A 323 -2.92 -5.50 10.40
C ALA A 323 -2.79 -6.91 9.82
N VAL A 324 -2.66 -6.98 8.49
CA VAL A 324 -2.27 -8.19 7.77
C VAL A 324 -0.90 -7.94 7.15
N MET A 325 0.12 -8.62 7.65
CA MET A 325 1.48 -8.48 7.12
C MET A 325 1.68 -9.38 5.91
N GLY A 326 2.03 -8.78 4.77
CA GLY A 326 2.42 -9.52 3.57
C GLY A 326 3.82 -10.10 3.71
N VAL A 327 3.98 -11.35 3.30
CA VAL A 327 5.26 -12.05 3.18
C VAL A 327 5.85 -11.72 1.81
N THR A 328 6.89 -10.89 1.72
CA THR A 328 7.50 -10.48 0.44
C THR A 328 8.95 -10.95 0.27
N GLY A 329 9.50 -11.67 1.25
CA GLY A 329 10.84 -12.25 1.19
C GLY A 329 10.98 -13.48 0.28
N ALA A 330 9.90 -13.97 -0.33
CA ALA A 330 9.95 -15.04 -1.32
C ALA A 330 10.58 -14.53 -2.62
N ARG A 331 11.87 -14.80 -2.81
CA ARG A 331 12.57 -14.50 -4.07
C ARG A 331 12.10 -15.40 -5.20
N LEU A 332 11.90 -14.83 -6.38
CA LEU A 332 11.44 -15.54 -7.61
C LEU A 332 12.48 -15.52 -8.75
N ASP A 333 13.66 -15.00 -8.47
CA ASP A 333 14.83 -15.05 -9.34
C ASP A 333 15.73 -16.26 -9.03
N ILE A 334 15.45 -16.97 -7.93
CA ILE A 334 16.11 -18.20 -7.49
C ILE A 334 15.09 -19.21 -6.96
N ALA A 335 15.48 -20.48 -6.86
CA ALA A 335 14.63 -21.56 -6.36
C ALA A 335 14.22 -21.41 -4.88
N GLY A 336 13.12 -22.08 -4.51
CA GLY A 336 12.68 -22.28 -3.13
C GLY A 336 11.61 -21.28 -2.66
N ALA A 337 10.85 -20.65 -3.56
CA ALA A 337 9.73 -19.79 -3.20
C ALA A 337 8.64 -20.58 -2.46
N GLU A 338 8.33 -21.78 -2.92
CA GLU A 338 7.34 -22.66 -2.29
C GLU A 338 7.78 -23.06 -0.87
N GLY A 339 9.00 -23.60 -0.72
CA GLY A 339 9.54 -23.99 0.59
C GLY A 339 9.60 -22.83 1.60
N TYR A 340 9.91 -21.62 1.13
CA TYR A 340 9.87 -20.43 1.98
C TYR A 340 8.47 -20.11 2.51
N LEU A 341 7.46 -20.19 1.65
CA LEU A 341 6.07 -19.93 2.04
C LEU A 341 5.50 -21.03 2.93
N GLN A 342 5.85 -22.29 2.66
CA GLN A 342 5.56 -23.42 3.56
C GLN A 342 6.16 -23.15 4.95
N LEU A 343 7.43 -22.77 5.01
CA LEU A 343 8.10 -22.46 6.28
C LEU A 343 7.43 -21.28 6.99
N MET A 344 7.14 -20.17 6.30
CA MET A 344 6.44 -19.01 6.87
C MET A 344 5.05 -19.37 7.43
N ALA A 345 4.28 -20.21 6.74
CA ALA A 345 3.01 -20.73 7.23
C ALA A 345 3.20 -21.59 8.50
N MET A 346 4.24 -22.42 8.55
CA MET A 346 4.50 -23.28 9.71
C MET A 346 4.95 -22.50 10.96
N ILE A 347 5.82 -21.49 10.81
CA ILE A 347 6.33 -20.71 11.96
C ILE A 347 5.44 -19.53 12.36
N ASN A 348 4.52 -19.09 11.49
CA ASN A 348 3.56 -18.01 11.74
C ASN A 348 2.14 -18.36 11.27
N PRO A 349 1.57 -19.50 11.69
CA PRO A 349 0.28 -19.97 11.17
C PRO A 349 -0.90 -19.05 11.54
N ASP A 350 -0.72 -18.19 12.54
CA ASP A 350 -1.69 -17.20 12.98
C ASP A 350 -1.78 -15.95 12.07
N LEU A 351 -0.69 -15.60 11.38
CA LEU A 351 -0.52 -14.30 10.73
C LEU A 351 -0.05 -14.35 9.26
N ALA A 352 0.70 -15.37 8.85
CA ALA A 352 1.24 -15.45 7.48
C ALA A 352 0.19 -15.96 6.49
N VAL A 353 -0.76 -15.10 6.11
CA VAL A 353 -1.90 -15.45 5.23
C VAL A 353 -1.87 -14.74 3.86
N LEU A 354 -0.96 -13.78 3.71
CA LEU A 354 -0.82 -12.91 2.54
C LEU A 354 0.63 -12.96 2.05
N VAL A 355 0.82 -13.11 0.75
CA VAL A 355 2.04 -12.70 0.05
C VAL A 355 1.81 -11.26 -0.41
N GLY A 356 2.60 -10.33 0.13
CA GLY A 356 2.51 -8.91 -0.21
C GLY A 356 2.93 -8.66 -1.66
N GLU A 357 2.91 -7.39 -2.08
CA GLU A 357 3.15 -7.02 -3.47
C GLU A 357 4.47 -7.62 -3.97
N THR A 358 4.37 -8.54 -4.92
CA THR A 358 5.52 -9.14 -5.60
C THR A 358 5.62 -8.54 -6.99
N THR A 359 6.64 -7.71 -7.19
CA THR A 359 6.84 -6.94 -8.42
C THR A 359 7.48 -7.79 -9.50
N ILE A 360 6.71 -8.15 -10.54
CA ILE A 360 7.17 -8.87 -11.72
C ILE A 360 7.69 -7.88 -12.77
N ALA A 361 6.81 -7.01 -13.26
CA ALA A 361 7.12 -5.97 -14.22
C ALA A 361 6.64 -4.63 -13.65
N LYS A 362 7.56 -3.69 -13.49
CA LYS A 362 7.26 -2.31 -13.10
C LYS A 362 8.24 -1.38 -13.76
N GLU A 363 7.85 -0.73 -14.84
CA GLU A 363 8.67 0.23 -15.58
C GLU A 363 10.16 -0.15 -15.67
N ALA A 364 11.04 0.72 -15.17
CA ALA A 364 12.49 0.50 -15.10
C ALA A 364 12.91 -0.44 -13.96
N VAL A 365 12.06 -0.75 -12.99
CA VAL A 365 12.46 -1.48 -11.76
C VAL A 365 13.06 -2.83 -12.09
N ARG A 366 12.46 -3.55 -13.05
CA ARG A 366 13.01 -4.83 -13.52
C ARG A 366 14.41 -4.64 -14.10
N ASP A 367 14.58 -3.66 -14.99
CA ASP A 367 15.88 -3.35 -15.60
C ASP A 367 16.92 -2.91 -14.54
N LEU A 368 16.50 -2.18 -13.52
CA LEU A 368 17.37 -1.76 -12.41
C LEU A 368 17.78 -2.92 -11.51
N LEU A 369 16.99 -3.98 -11.40
CA LEU A 369 17.34 -5.18 -10.63
C LEU A 369 18.31 -6.09 -11.40
N GLY A 370 18.37 -5.99 -12.73
CA GLY A 370 19.20 -6.86 -13.57
C GLY A 370 18.77 -8.32 -13.42
N ASP A 371 19.73 -9.20 -13.12
CA ASP A 371 19.48 -10.65 -12.97
C ASP A 371 18.58 -11.00 -11.77
N GLU A 372 18.41 -10.09 -10.81
CA GLU A 372 17.50 -10.27 -9.67
C GLU A 372 16.05 -9.82 -10.01
N GLY A 373 15.82 -9.36 -11.24
CA GLY A 373 14.50 -9.05 -11.75
C GLY A 373 13.65 -10.32 -11.93
N ILE A 374 12.35 -10.20 -11.68
CA ILE A 374 11.43 -11.33 -11.84
C ILE A 374 10.96 -11.37 -13.30
N HIS A 375 10.97 -12.56 -13.90
CA HIS A 375 10.50 -12.80 -15.25
C HIS A 375 9.39 -13.85 -15.24
N ILE A 376 8.31 -13.63 -15.99
CA ILE A 376 7.24 -14.64 -16.18
C ILE A 376 7.71 -15.74 -17.12
N LEU A 377 8.33 -15.36 -18.23
CA LEU A 377 8.99 -16.30 -19.12
C LEU A 377 10.30 -16.75 -18.48
N ASN A 378 10.65 -18.03 -18.67
CA ASN A 378 11.88 -18.57 -18.14
C ASN A 378 13.08 -17.86 -18.80
N PRO A 379 13.92 -17.14 -18.02
CA PRO A 379 15.03 -16.35 -18.56
C PRO A 379 16.11 -17.22 -19.23
N GLU A 380 16.12 -18.54 -18.97
CA GLU A 380 17.02 -19.45 -19.68
C GLU A 380 16.72 -19.53 -21.18
N TRP A 381 15.46 -19.32 -21.61
CA TRP A 381 15.15 -19.25 -23.05
C TRP A 381 15.87 -18.09 -23.72
N GLU A 382 15.86 -16.90 -23.12
CA GLU A 382 16.57 -15.75 -23.67
C GLU A 382 18.09 -16.00 -23.71
N ARG A 383 18.64 -16.54 -22.61
CA ARG A 383 20.07 -16.88 -22.54
C ARG A 383 20.46 -17.90 -23.61
N GLN A 384 19.68 -18.95 -23.78
CA GLN A 384 19.92 -19.95 -24.80
C GLN A 384 19.87 -19.35 -26.21
N ILE A 385 18.85 -18.53 -26.52
CA ILE A 385 18.74 -17.89 -27.84
C ILE A 385 19.98 -17.04 -28.13
N ARG A 386 20.45 -16.25 -27.15
CA ARG A 386 21.67 -15.46 -27.29
C ARG A 386 22.90 -16.34 -27.54
N ARG A 387 23.07 -17.42 -26.75
CA ARG A 387 24.19 -18.36 -26.92
C ARG A 387 24.17 -19.03 -28.29
N VAL A 388 23.00 -19.43 -28.79
CA VAL A 388 22.84 -20.04 -30.12
C VAL A 388 23.19 -19.04 -31.23
N ILE A 389 22.74 -17.78 -31.13
CA ILE A 389 23.09 -16.73 -32.10
C ILE A 389 24.61 -16.49 -32.12
N THR A 390 25.24 -16.41 -30.94
CA THR A 390 26.70 -16.28 -30.82
C THR A 390 27.42 -17.48 -31.44
N ALA A 391 26.98 -18.69 -31.14
CA ALA A 391 27.54 -19.93 -31.70
C ALA A 391 27.48 -19.96 -33.24
N VAL A 392 26.34 -19.59 -33.82
CA VAL A 392 26.20 -19.47 -35.29
C VAL A 392 27.12 -18.38 -35.84
N GLY A 393 27.30 -17.27 -35.13
CA GLY A 393 28.24 -16.21 -35.49
C GLY A 393 29.69 -16.71 -35.57
N ILE A 394 30.12 -17.54 -34.61
CA ILE A 394 31.44 -18.19 -34.61
C ILE A 394 31.57 -19.12 -35.83
N LEU A 395 30.58 -19.99 -36.03
CA LEU A 395 30.58 -20.98 -37.11
C LEU A 395 30.52 -20.35 -38.51
N ARG A 396 29.97 -19.14 -38.68
CA ARG A 396 30.02 -18.40 -39.96
C ARG A 396 31.44 -18.12 -40.44
N GLY A 397 32.42 -18.06 -39.53
CA GLY A 397 33.84 -17.93 -39.88
C GLY A 397 34.49 -19.23 -40.33
N VAL A 398 33.79 -20.36 -40.27
CA VAL A 398 34.30 -21.70 -40.55
C VAL A 398 33.68 -22.23 -41.85
N SER A 399 34.51 -22.46 -42.88
CA SER A 399 34.03 -22.88 -44.21
C SER A 399 33.26 -24.22 -44.21
N ALA A 400 33.61 -25.14 -43.31
CA ALA A 400 32.96 -26.44 -43.18
C ALA A 400 31.52 -26.35 -42.61
N ALA A 401 31.20 -25.33 -41.82
CA ALA A 401 29.89 -25.18 -41.19
C ALA A 401 28.81 -24.66 -42.16
N ALA A 402 29.22 -23.92 -43.20
CA ALA A 402 28.32 -23.37 -44.22
C ALA A 402 27.61 -24.43 -45.07
N ALA A 403 28.12 -25.67 -45.10
CA ALA A 403 27.52 -26.79 -45.84
C ALA A 403 26.47 -27.58 -45.03
N VAL A 404 26.45 -27.40 -43.70
CA VAL A 404 25.64 -28.23 -42.77
C VAL A 404 24.50 -27.44 -42.15
N LEU A 405 24.68 -26.14 -41.91
CA LEU A 405 23.62 -25.27 -41.39
C LEU A 405 22.68 -24.81 -42.52
N PRO A 406 21.35 -24.82 -42.31
CA PRO A 406 20.39 -24.26 -43.26
C PRO A 406 20.74 -22.82 -43.65
N ASP A 407 20.47 -22.43 -44.91
CA ASP A 407 20.54 -21.01 -45.29
C ASP A 407 19.38 -20.26 -44.64
N PHE A 408 19.60 -19.76 -43.43
CA PHE A 408 18.60 -19.03 -42.65
C PHE A 408 18.15 -17.72 -43.31
N ARG A 409 18.78 -17.27 -44.40
CA ARG A 409 18.27 -16.14 -45.22
C ARG A 409 17.03 -16.52 -46.02
N GLN A 410 16.78 -17.82 -46.21
CA GLN A 410 15.63 -18.36 -46.95
C GLN A 410 14.51 -18.82 -46.00
N VAL A 411 14.66 -18.58 -44.70
CA VAL A 411 13.67 -18.94 -43.68
C VAL A 411 12.88 -17.69 -43.32
N GLU A 412 11.57 -17.85 -43.15
CA GLU A 412 10.70 -16.78 -42.66
C GLU A 412 11.23 -16.24 -41.33
N PRO A 413 11.33 -14.90 -41.14
CA PRO A 413 11.94 -14.31 -39.95
C PRO A 413 11.38 -14.84 -38.61
N ALA A 414 10.09 -15.17 -38.58
CA ALA A 414 9.42 -15.73 -37.41
C ALA A 414 9.87 -17.18 -37.07
N GLU A 415 10.36 -17.94 -38.05
CA GLU A 415 10.76 -19.34 -37.87
C GLU A 415 12.25 -19.51 -37.56
N VAL A 416 13.08 -18.49 -37.83
CA VAL A 416 14.55 -18.57 -37.73
C VAL A 416 14.99 -19.09 -36.36
N ILE A 417 14.44 -18.53 -35.28
CA ILE A 417 14.79 -18.94 -33.92
C ILE A 417 14.38 -20.38 -33.64
N GLY A 418 13.16 -20.77 -34.06
CA GLY A 418 12.67 -22.14 -33.87
C GLY A 418 13.55 -23.17 -34.59
N ARG A 419 13.97 -22.89 -35.83
CA ARG A 419 14.89 -23.76 -36.57
C ARG A 419 16.28 -23.81 -35.96
N LEU A 420 16.81 -22.67 -35.52
CA LEU A 420 18.11 -22.61 -34.84
C LEU A 420 18.14 -23.45 -33.55
N LEU A 421 17.07 -23.39 -32.75
CA LEU A 421 16.93 -24.20 -31.55
C LEU A 421 16.79 -25.70 -31.87
N GLY A 422 16.15 -26.05 -33.00
CA GLY A 422 16.04 -27.42 -33.48
C GLY A 422 17.38 -28.03 -33.92
N GLU A 423 18.31 -27.21 -34.39
CA GLU A 423 19.64 -27.63 -34.87
C GLU A 423 20.75 -27.49 -33.81
N VAL A 424 20.39 -27.22 -32.54
CA VAL A 424 21.38 -26.92 -31.51
C VAL A 424 22.40 -28.05 -31.29
N ASP A 425 21.99 -29.31 -31.43
CA ASP A 425 22.90 -30.46 -31.29
C ASP A 425 23.91 -30.52 -32.45
N THR A 426 23.48 -30.18 -33.66
CA THR A 426 24.35 -30.01 -34.84
C THR A 426 25.35 -28.87 -34.61
N ILE A 427 24.87 -27.73 -34.10
CA ILE A 427 25.69 -26.56 -33.77
C ILE A 427 26.73 -26.92 -32.71
N LYS A 428 26.34 -27.61 -31.64
CA LYS A 428 27.24 -28.08 -30.57
C LYS A 428 28.36 -28.93 -31.12
N ARG A 429 28.04 -29.92 -31.96
CA ARG A 429 29.04 -30.79 -32.59
C ARG A 429 30.03 -29.99 -33.43
N LEU A 430 29.53 -29.10 -34.30
CA LEU A 430 30.38 -28.26 -35.16
C LEU A 430 31.31 -27.35 -34.35
N LEU A 431 30.85 -26.80 -33.23
CA LEU A 431 31.69 -26.01 -32.33
C LEU A 431 32.84 -26.85 -31.76
N VAL A 432 32.55 -28.05 -31.24
CA VAL A 432 33.57 -28.97 -30.71
C VAL A 432 34.60 -29.34 -31.78
N GLU A 433 34.14 -29.72 -32.98
CA GLU A 433 35.00 -30.08 -34.12
C GLU A 433 35.95 -28.95 -34.55
N ASN A 434 35.58 -27.69 -34.26
CA ASN A 434 36.36 -26.51 -34.62
C ASN A 434 37.05 -25.84 -33.42
N GLY A 435 37.17 -26.54 -32.29
CA GLY A 435 37.94 -26.08 -31.12
C GLY A 435 37.21 -25.14 -30.16
N PHE A 436 35.88 -25.00 -30.29
CA PHE A 436 35.02 -24.14 -29.46
C PHE A 436 34.20 -24.98 -28.45
N ALA A 437 34.86 -25.90 -27.74
CA ALA A 437 34.19 -26.79 -26.79
C ALA A 437 33.51 -26.04 -25.64
N ALA A 438 34.11 -24.95 -25.16
CA ALA A 438 33.56 -24.14 -24.07
C ALA A 438 32.22 -23.48 -24.45
N GLU A 439 32.07 -23.03 -25.69
CA GLU A 439 30.83 -22.48 -26.22
C GLU A 439 29.78 -23.57 -26.45
N ALA A 440 30.21 -24.75 -26.90
CA ALA A 440 29.33 -25.90 -27.07
C ALA A 440 28.73 -26.38 -25.73
N ASP A 441 29.53 -26.39 -24.66
CA ASP A 441 29.12 -26.81 -23.33
C ASP A 441 28.05 -25.88 -22.70
N GLN A 442 27.98 -24.62 -23.14
CA GLN A 442 26.99 -23.66 -22.66
C GLN A 442 25.61 -23.79 -23.33
N LEU A 443 25.53 -24.52 -24.45
CA LEU A 443 24.28 -24.73 -25.17
C LEU A 443 23.52 -25.92 -24.58
N LEU A 444 22.24 -25.72 -24.29
CA LEU A 444 21.34 -26.85 -24.03
C LEU A 444 21.11 -27.67 -25.31
N SER A 445 21.03 -28.99 -25.16
CA SER A 445 20.65 -29.92 -26.23
C SER A 445 19.17 -29.84 -26.58
N VAL A 446 18.76 -30.39 -27.72
CA VAL A 446 17.33 -30.46 -28.09
C VAL A 446 16.51 -31.19 -27.02
N ALA A 447 17.08 -32.24 -26.41
CA ALA A 447 16.42 -33.01 -25.37
C ALA A 447 16.26 -32.22 -24.05
N GLU A 448 17.20 -31.34 -23.73
CA GLU A 448 17.11 -30.43 -22.58
C GLU A 448 16.12 -29.30 -22.85
N LEU A 449 16.13 -28.70 -24.05
CA LEU A 449 15.18 -27.66 -24.45
C LEU A 449 13.72 -28.14 -24.40
N LYS A 450 13.45 -29.39 -24.80
CA LYS A 450 12.11 -29.99 -24.68
C LYS A 450 11.63 -30.13 -23.24
N ARG A 451 12.55 -30.17 -22.27
CA ARG A 451 12.23 -30.26 -20.84
C ARG A 451 12.25 -28.89 -20.15
N LEU A 452 12.78 -27.86 -20.81
CA LEU A 452 12.90 -26.52 -20.25
C LEU A 452 11.50 -25.89 -20.15
N PRO A 453 11.04 -25.52 -18.94
CA PRO A 453 9.75 -24.86 -18.78
C PRO A 453 9.71 -23.55 -19.56
N VAL A 454 8.58 -23.27 -20.22
CA VAL A 454 8.34 -21.98 -20.91
C VAL A 454 8.29 -20.83 -19.90
N HIS A 455 7.62 -21.06 -18.77
CA HIS A 455 7.45 -20.10 -17.70
C HIS A 455 8.51 -20.29 -16.62
N ASN A 456 8.86 -19.21 -15.92
CA ASN A 456 9.81 -19.24 -14.84
C ASN A 456 9.34 -20.20 -13.73
N PRO A 457 10.10 -21.26 -13.42
CA PRO A 457 9.70 -22.25 -12.40
C PRO A 457 9.50 -21.63 -11.02
N HIS A 458 10.16 -20.51 -10.70
CA HIS A 458 10.05 -19.88 -9.38
C HIS A 458 8.75 -19.08 -9.24
N VAL A 459 8.21 -18.54 -10.34
CA VAL A 459 6.86 -17.96 -10.36
C VAL A 459 5.81 -19.07 -10.22
N ALA A 460 6.05 -20.23 -10.85
CA ALA A 460 5.23 -21.41 -10.68
C ALA A 460 5.22 -21.90 -9.21
N GLU A 461 6.37 -21.94 -8.54
CA GLU A 461 6.47 -22.26 -7.10
C GLU A 461 5.62 -21.30 -6.23
N LEU A 462 5.62 -19.99 -6.52
CA LEU A 462 4.77 -19.03 -5.82
C LEU A 462 3.27 -19.34 -5.97
N LEU A 463 2.83 -19.56 -7.21
CA LEU A 463 1.42 -19.81 -7.52
C LEU A 463 0.97 -21.18 -6.99
N LYS A 464 1.87 -22.18 -7.04
CA LYS A 464 1.66 -23.48 -6.40
C LYS A 464 1.46 -23.33 -4.90
N ALA A 465 2.31 -22.55 -4.22
CA ALA A 465 2.14 -22.27 -2.79
C ALA A 465 0.80 -21.58 -2.48
N SER A 466 0.35 -20.63 -3.30
CA SER A 466 -0.97 -20.03 -3.17
C SER A 466 -2.10 -21.04 -3.33
N GLN A 467 -1.99 -21.94 -4.30
CA GLN A 467 -2.97 -22.98 -4.59
C GLN A 467 -3.03 -24.08 -3.51
N ASP A 468 -1.88 -24.54 -3.01
CA ASP A 468 -1.82 -25.70 -2.11
C ASP A 468 -1.90 -25.31 -0.63
N ILE A 469 -1.31 -24.17 -0.26
CA ILE A 469 -1.34 -23.65 1.12
C ILE A 469 -2.53 -22.71 1.32
N GLY A 470 -2.88 -21.93 0.29
CA GLY A 470 -4.06 -21.05 0.32
C GLY A 470 -3.78 -19.56 0.43
N TYR A 471 -2.51 -19.13 0.37
CA TYR A 471 -2.10 -17.72 0.43
C TYR A 471 -2.88 -16.83 -0.55
N LEU A 472 -3.30 -15.64 -0.09
CA LEU A 472 -3.64 -14.53 -0.99
C LEU A 472 -2.34 -13.91 -1.52
N VAL A 473 -2.22 -13.70 -2.83
CA VAL A 473 -1.03 -13.14 -3.46
C VAL A 473 -1.38 -11.84 -4.15
N VAL A 474 -0.63 -10.77 -3.88
CA VAL A 474 -0.73 -9.52 -4.65
C VAL A 474 0.44 -9.42 -5.61
N LEU A 475 0.15 -9.33 -6.91
CA LEU A 475 1.15 -9.24 -7.96
C LEU A 475 1.12 -7.86 -8.60
N HIS A 476 2.28 -7.25 -8.71
CA HIS A 476 2.47 -6.03 -9.48
C HIS A 476 3.10 -6.38 -10.82
N ASN A 477 2.35 -6.15 -11.89
CA ASN A 477 2.77 -6.42 -13.24
C ASN A 477 2.16 -5.35 -14.13
N ASP A 478 2.96 -4.40 -14.59
CA ASP A 478 2.60 -3.50 -15.68
C ASP A 478 2.49 -4.35 -16.95
N TRP A 479 1.38 -4.27 -17.68
CA TRP A 479 1.13 -5.21 -18.78
C TRP A 479 1.91 -4.85 -20.04
N GLY A 480 2.37 -3.60 -20.17
CA GLY A 480 3.15 -3.11 -21.29
C GLY A 480 4.34 -2.26 -20.89
N LEU A 481 5.13 -1.86 -21.89
CA LEU A 481 6.24 -0.93 -21.69
C LEU A 481 5.80 0.52 -21.89
N ALA A 482 6.34 1.40 -21.06
CA ALA A 482 6.32 2.82 -21.31
C ALA A 482 7.17 3.19 -22.53
N ARG A 483 6.81 4.27 -23.23
CA ARG A 483 7.61 4.79 -24.35
C ARG A 483 8.86 5.47 -23.80
N ILE A 484 10.02 5.26 -24.41
CA ILE A 484 11.22 6.06 -24.14
C ILE A 484 11.27 7.21 -25.16
N LEU A 485 11.30 8.44 -24.66
CA LEU A 485 11.38 9.66 -25.43
C LEU A 485 12.81 9.94 -25.89
N ALA A 486 12.99 10.85 -26.85
CA ALA A 486 14.30 11.19 -27.42
C ALA A 486 15.30 11.74 -26.38
N ASP A 487 14.81 12.27 -25.27
CA ASP A 487 15.61 12.76 -24.13
C ASP A 487 15.92 11.68 -23.09
N GLY A 488 15.58 10.41 -23.37
CA GLY A 488 15.81 9.27 -22.48
C GLY A 488 14.85 9.21 -21.29
N ARG A 489 13.74 9.97 -21.30
CA ARG A 489 12.69 9.91 -20.28
C ARG A 489 11.54 8.99 -20.72
N PHE A 490 10.73 8.58 -19.75
CA PHE A 490 9.48 7.89 -20.06
C PHE A 490 8.42 8.87 -20.57
N GLY A 491 7.62 8.39 -21.52
CA GLY A 491 6.41 9.02 -22.02
C GLY A 491 5.23 8.06 -21.89
N GLU A 492 4.04 8.65 -21.74
CA GLU A 492 2.79 7.90 -21.62
C GLU A 492 2.51 7.06 -22.88
N HIS A 493 2.05 5.83 -22.69
CA HIS A 493 1.63 4.94 -23.77
C HIS A 493 0.55 3.95 -23.31
N VAL A 494 -0.28 3.46 -24.23
CA VAL A 494 -1.21 2.36 -23.90
C VAL A 494 -0.40 1.07 -23.71
N PRO A 495 -0.70 0.22 -22.70
CA PRO A 495 -0.07 -1.09 -22.56
C PRO A 495 -0.18 -1.91 -23.84
N ASP A 496 0.88 -2.62 -24.21
CA ASP A 496 0.92 -3.55 -25.34
C ASP A 496 0.78 -5.02 -24.92
N GLU A 497 0.38 -5.24 -23.66
CA GLU A 497 0.05 -6.53 -23.06
C GLU A 497 1.15 -7.59 -23.03
N ARG A 498 2.38 -7.24 -23.42
CA ARG A 498 3.51 -8.17 -23.54
C ARG A 498 3.90 -8.88 -22.24
N PHE A 499 3.59 -8.28 -21.08
CA PHE A 499 3.83 -8.88 -19.77
C PHE A 499 2.54 -9.43 -19.15
N GLY A 500 1.38 -8.89 -19.54
CA GLY A 500 0.07 -9.36 -19.07
C GLY A 500 -0.28 -10.75 -19.62
N MET A 501 -0.15 -10.94 -20.94
CA MET A 501 -0.57 -12.19 -21.59
C MET A 501 0.19 -13.43 -21.10
N PRO A 502 1.53 -13.41 -20.96
CA PRO A 502 2.24 -14.53 -20.36
C PRO A 502 1.83 -14.79 -18.90
N LEU A 503 1.57 -13.73 -18.12
CA LEU A 503 1.13 -13.88 -16.72
C LEU A 503 -0.21 -14.61 -16.66
N LEU A 504 -1.19 -14.20 -17.48
CA LEU A 504 -2.48 -14.88 -17.60
C LEU A 504 -2.32 -16.37 -17.96
N ALA A 505 -1.44 -16.69 -18.91
CA ALA A 505 -1.18 -18.07 -19.30
C ALA A 505 -0.66 -18.94 -18.14
N VAL A 506 0.13 -18.36 -17.22
CA VAL A 506 0.56 -19.06 -16.00
C VAL A 506 -0.57 -19.13 -14.98
N LEU A 507 -1.31 -18.05 -14.74
CA LEU A 507 -2.40 -18.02 -13.76
C LEU A 507 -3.47 -19.08 -14.04
N LYS A 508 -3.74 -19.34 -15.32
CA LYS A 508 -4.66 -20.40 -15.78
C LYS A 508 -4.23 -21.82 -15.38
N GLN A 509 -2.94 -22.04 -15.14
CA GLN A 509 -2.41 -23.34 -14.68
C GLN A 509 -2.62 -23.57 -13.18
N TYR A 510 -2.98 -22.52 -12.43
CA TYR A 510 -3.18 -22.57 -10.97
C TYR A 510 -4.56 -22.03 -10.57
N PRO A 511 -5.67 -22.68 -10.99
CA PRO A 511 -7.03 -22.16 -10.81
C PRO A 511 -7.51 -22.07 -9.36
N ARG A 512 -6.76 -22.65 -8.40
CA ARG A 512 -7.06 -22.54 -6.95
C ARG A 512 -6.18 -21.54 -6.21
N ALA A 513 -5.17 -20.95 -6.88
CA ALA A 513 -4.42 -19.84 -6.31
C ALA A 513 -5.37 -18.66 -6.02
N LYS A 514 -5.03 -17.74 -5.14
CA LYS A 514 -5.84 -16.53 -4.87
C LYS A 514 -5.00 -15.32 -5.21
N VAL A 515 -5.36 -14.60 -6.26
CA VAL A 515 -4.49 -13.55 -6.82
C VAL A 515 -5.23 -12.22 -6.90
N ILE A 516 -4.56 -11.15 -6.47
CA ILE A 516 -4.94 -9.77 -6.77
C ILE A 516 -3.88 -9.20 -7.72
N LEU A 517 -4.31 -8.74 -8.89
CA LEU A 517 -3.47 -7.99 -9.81
C LEU A 517 -3.58 -6.50 -9.47
N ALA A 518 -2.43 -5.90 -9.19
CA ALA A 518 -2.36 -4.51 -8.74
C ALA A 518 -2.67 -3.51 -9.87
N HIS A 519 -3.28 -2.39 -9.49
CA HIS A 519 -3.43 -1.18 -10.26
C HIS A 519 -4.10 -1.37 -11.63
N LEU A 520 -5.00 -2.35 -11.75
CA LEU A 520 -5.59 -2.74 -13.04
C LEU A 520 -4.56 -3.12 -14.13
N GLY A 521 -3.33 -3.50 -13.76
CA GLY A 521 -2.28 -3.85 -14.73
C GLY A 521 -1.56 -2.67 -15.38
N VAL A 522 -1.77 -1.44 -14.90
CA VAL A 522 -1.09 -0.24 -15.41
C VAL A 522 -0.01 0.29 -14.46
N GLY A 523 1.13 0.67 -15.05
CA GLY A 523 2.21 1.45 -14.44
C GLY A 523 2.00 2.96 -14.56
N LYS A 524 3.01 3.76 -14.16
CA LYS A 524 2.90 5.22 -14.04
C LYS A 524 2.78 5.88 -15.41
N TRP A 525 3.51 5.33 -16.38
CA TRP A 525 3.59 5.82 -17.74
C TRP A 525 2.83 4.94 -18.73
N THR A 526 2.06 3.96 -18.24
CA THR A 526 1.11 3.25 -19.10
C THR A 526 -0.30 3.70 -18.80
N THR A 527 -1.04 4.14 -19.81
CA THR A 527 -2.36 4.73 -19.64
C THR A 527 -3.46 3.68 -19.74
N LEU A 528 -4.48 3.79 -18.88
CA LEU A 528 -5.71 3.00 -19.02
C LEU A 528 -6.49 3.42 -20.27
N SER A 529 -7.10 2.45 -20.96
CA SER A 529 -8.01 2.69 -22.09
C SER A 529 -9.30 1.88 -21.91
N VAL A 530 -10.31 2.18 -22.73
CA VAL A 530 -11.57 1.41 -22.75
C VAL A 530 -11.28 -0.03 -23.15
N GLU A 531 -10.43 -0.25 -24.16
CA GLU A 531 -10.07 -1.58 -24.66
C GLU A 531 -9.35 -2.41 -23.58
N HIS A 532 -8.52 -1.78 -22.76
CA HIS A 532 -7.86 -2.45 -21.63
C HIS A 532 -8.86 -2.83 -20.53
N LEU A 533 -9.83 -1.96 -20.21
CA LEU A 533 -10.91 -2.30 -19.27
C LEU A 533 -11.81 -3.41 -19.81
N GLU A 534 -12.08 -3.45 -21.13
CA GLU A 534 -12.79 -4.56 -21.77
C GLU A 534 -11.99 -5.87 -21.72
N LEU A 535 -10.66 -5.80 -21.86
CA LEU A 535 -9.80 -6.96 -21.65
C LEU A 535 -9.91 -7.50 -20.23
N ILE A 536 -9.86 -6.62 -19.22
CA ILE A 536 -10.11 -6.98 -17.82
C ILE A 536 -11.50 -7.61 -17.66
N GLY A 537 -12.52 -7.05 -18.31
CA GLY A 537 -13.88 -7.63 -18.33
C GLY A 537 -13.89 -9.06 -18.87
N ARG A 538 -13.23 -9.32 -20.01
CA ARG A 538 -13.11 -10.67 -20.58
C ARG A 538 -12.40 -11.65 -19.65
N ILE A 539 -11.40 -11.19 -18.91
CA ILE A 539 -10.70 -12.03 -17.91
C ILE A 539 -11.63 -12.35 -16.75
N LEU A 540 -12.39 -11.37 -16.25
CA LEU A 540 -13.31 -11.59 -15.13
C LEU A 540 -14.56 -12.40 -15.52
N ASP A 541 -14.92 -12.43 -16.81
CA ASP A 541 -15.95 -13.31 -17.39
C ASP A 541 -15.48 -14.76 -17.58
N ASP A 542 -14.17 -15.00 -17.76
CA ASP A 542 -13.62 -16.33 -18.01
C ASP A 542 -13.51 -17.13 -16.69
N PRO A 543 -14.19 -18.29 -16.58
CA PRO A 543 -14.19 -19.11 -15.37
C PRO A 543 -12.80 -19.64 -15.00
N ASP A 544 -11.88 -19.76 -15.97
CA ASP A 544 -10.51 -20.20 -15.71
C ASP A 544 -9.70 -19.14 -14.95
N TYR A 545 -10.23 -17.91 -14.82
CA TYR A 545 -9.68 -16.84 -13.99
C TYR A 545 -10.62 -16.45 -12.84
N ALA A 546 -11.55 -17.32 -12.41
CA ALA A 546 -12.46 -17.04 -11.28
C ALA A 546 -11.75 -16.65 -9.97
N HIS A 547 -10.45 -16.95 -9.89
CA HIS A 547 -9.57 -16.72 -8.76
C HIS A 547 -8.73 -15.42 -8.81
N VAL A 548 -8.89 -14.59 -9.85
CA VAL A 548 -8.08 -13.38 -10.09
C VAL A 548 -8.86 -12.09 -9.84
N SER A 549 -8.65 -11.41 -8.73
CA SER A 549 -9.22 -10.08 -8.51
C SER A 549 -8.28 -8.98 -9.00
N PHE A 550 -8.80 -7.76 -9.18
CA PHE A 550 -7.99 -6.58 -9.45
C PHE A 550 -8.14 -5.59 -8.33
N ASP A 551 -7.06 -4.88 -8.00
CA ASP A 551 -7.18 -3.70 -7.14
C ASP A 551 -7.23 -2.40 -7.96
N ILE A 552 -7.85 -1.39 -7.36
CA ILE A 552 -7.88 0.00 -7.84
C ILE A 552 -7.02 0.86 -6.94
N SER A 553 -5.79 0.44 -6.69
CA SER A 553 -4.85 1.19 -5.88
C SER A 553 -3.99 2.13 -6.70
N TRP A 554 -3.38 3.12 -6.03
CA TRP A 554 -2.52 4.17 -6.57
C TRP A 554 -3.22 5.38 -7.18
N ASN A 555 -2.71 6.58 -6.87
CA ASN A 555 -3.29 7.85 -7.34
C ASN A 555 -3.30 7.97 -8.88
N GLU A 556 -2.40 7.27 -9.59
CA GLU A 556 -2.41 7.25 -11.06
C GLU A 556 -3.63 6.51 -11.60
N VAL A 557 -4.08 5.42 -10.97
CA VAL A 557 -5.31 4.74 -11.35
C VAL A 557 -6.52 5.65 -11.16
N ALA A 558 -6.59 6.40 -10.05
CA ALA A 558 -7.64 7.39 -9.84
C ALA A 558 -7.66 8.48 -10.93
N ARG A 559 -6.48 8.94 -11.37
CA ARG A 559 -6.33 9.87 -12.49
C ARG A 559 -6.80 9.24 -13.81
N HIS A 560 -6.42 8.00 -14.08
CA HIS A 560 -6.75 7.30 -15.32
C HIS A 560 -8.24 7.02 -15.45
N LEU A 561 -8.88 6.52 -14.38
CA LEU A 561 -10.31 6.25 -14.35
C LEU A 561 -11.18 7.49 -14.60
N GLN A 562 -10.61 8.68 -14.39
CA GLN A 562 -11.27 9.97 -14.58
C GLN A 562 -10.65 10.77 -15.73
N ALA A 563 -9.87 10.12 -16.61
CA ALA A 563 -9.23 10.79 -17.73
C ALA A 563 -10.23 11.21 -18.80
N THR A 564 -11.21 10.34 -19.11
CA THR A 564 -12.31 10.63 -20.04
C THR A 564 -13.63 10.03 -19.52
N PRO A 565 -14.80 10.58 -19.92
CA PRO A 565 -16.10 10.01 -19.58
C PRO A 565 -16.26 8.54 -19.98
N GLU A 566 -15.69 8.16 -21.13
CA GLU A 566 -15.77 6.80 -21.69
C GLU A 566 -15.02 5.80 -20.81
N ILE A 567 -13.82 6.14 -20.33
CA ILE A 567 -13.06 5.30 -19.39
C ILE A 567 -13.81 5.17 -18.07
N THR A 568 -14.34 6.28 -17.54
CA THR A 568 -15.14 6.25 -16.31
C THR A 568 -16.34 5.32 -16.47
N GLU A 569 -17.07 5.42 -17.58
CA GLU A 569 -18.25 4.58 -17.82
C GLU A 569 -17.88 3.12 -18.03
N ALA A 570 -16.82 2.82 -18.81
CA ALA A 570 -16.32 1.46 -18.99
C ALA A 570 -15.95 0.80 -17.66
N PHE A 571 -15.32 1.54 -16.74
CA PHE A 571 -15.01 1.04 -15.40
C PHE A 571 -16.27 0.80 -14.55
N LEU A 572 -17.26 1.69 -14.60
CA LEU A 572 -18.51 1.47 -13.87
C LEU A 572 -19.29 0.27 -14.41
N GLN A 573 -19.25 0.03 -15.71
CA GLN A 573 -19.81 -1.20 -16.29
C GLN A 573 -19.04 -2.45 -15.83
N LEU A 574 -17.71 -2.38 -15.72
CA LEU A 574 -16.90 -3.45 -15.15
C LEU A 574 -17.30 -3.76 -13.70
N VAL A 575 -17.45 -2.73 -12.86
CA VAL A 575 -17.91 -2.89 -11.46
C VAL A 575 -19.33 -3.43 -11.39
N ARG A 576 -20.23 -2.99 -12.28
CA ARG A 576 -21.62 -3.47 -12.34
C ARG A 576 -21.69 -4.95 -12.69
N ARG A 577 -20.83 -5.42 -13.60
CA ARG A 577 -20.76 -6.83 -14.01
C ARG A 577 -20.03 -7.71 -12.99
N HIS A 578 -19.01 -7.18 -12.32
CA HIS A 578 -18.12 -7.93 -11.43
C HIS A 578 -17.95 -7.26 -10.05
N PRO A 579 -19.03 -7.01 -9.30
CA PRO A 579 -18.98 -6.23 -8.05
C PRO A 579 -18.11 -6.90 -6.98
N THR A 580 -17.88 -8.21 -7.08
CA THR A 580 -17.15 -9.01 -6.09
C THR A 580 -15.67 -9.22 -6.40
N ARG A 581 -15.12 -8.56 -7.43
CA ARG A 581 -13.77 -8.83 -7.97
C ARG A 581 -12.84 -7.62 -8.05
N ILE A 582 -13.32 -6.46 -7.58
CA ILE A 582 -12.56 -5.21 -7.53
C ILE A 582 -12.29 -4.84 -6.07
N VAL A 583 -11.04 -4.56 -5.73
CA VAL A 583 -10.58 -4.30 -4.35
C VAL A 583 -9.98 -2.90 -4.23
N PHE A 584 -10.34 -2.15 -3.19
CA PHE A 584 -9.64 -0.91 -2.86
C PHE A 584 -8.26 -1.18 -2.24
N GLY A 585 -7.28 -0.36 -2.61
CA GLY A 585 -6.02 -0.23 -1.90
C GLY A 585 -5.49 1.20 -2.07
N SER A 586 -4.65 1.69 -1.17
CA SER A 586 -4.13 3.07 -1.27
C SER A 586 -2.91 3.18 -2.19
N ASP A 587 -2.09 2.13 -2.26
CA ASP A 587 -0.69 2.16 -2.71
C ASP A 587 0.10 3.31 -2.06
N ALA A 588 -0.26 3.68 -0.81
CA ALA A 588 0.39 4.77 -0.12
C ALA A 588 1.79 4.34 0.33
N VAL A 589 2.80 4.85 -0.37
CA VAL A 589 4.20 4.61 -0.02
C VAL A 589 4.65 5.59 1.05
N LYS A 590 4.87 5.08 2.27
CA LYS A 590 5.42 5.85 3.41
C LYS A 590 4.71 7.19 3.66
N PRO A 591 3.38 7.22 3.86
CA PRO A 591 2.70 8.47 4.13
C PRO A 591 3.20 9.10 5.43
N GLU A 592 3.62 10.36 5.37
CA GLU A 592 4.07 11.15 6.53
C GLU A 592 2.88 11.66 7.38
N SER A 593 1.66 11.58 6.83
CA SER A 593 0.44 12.08 7.48
C SER A 593 -0.83 11.33 7.02
N LEU A 594 -1.91 11.40 7.81
CA LEU A 594 -3.21 10.82 7.44
C LEU A 594 -3.78 11.42 6.14
N PRO A 595 -3.71 12.75 5.90
CA PRO A 595 -4.12 13.30 4.60
C PRO A 595 -3.36 12.71 3.42
N GLN A 596 -2.06 12.43 3.56
CA GLN A 596 -1.30 11.79 2.50
C GLN A 596 -1.73 10.34 2.27
N TYR A 597 -2.03 9.60 3.34
CA TYR A 597 -2.56 8.23 3.26
C TYR A 597 -3.93 8.20 2.57
N TYR A 598 -4.86 9.06 2.98
CA TYR A 598 -6.21 9.07 2.43
C TYR A 598 -6.31 9.75 1.06
N ARG A 599 -5.23 10.30 0.51
CA ARG A 599 -5.25 11.01 -0.78
C ARG A 599 -5.93 10.18 -1.86
N HIS A 600 -5.53 8.92 -2.01
CA HIS A 600 -6.10 8.05 -3.04
C HIS A 600 -7.62 7.85 -2.87
N ALA A 601 -8.08 7.61 -1.65
CA ALA A 601 -9.51 7.49 -1.35
C ALA A 601 -10.29 8.77 -1.71
N HIS A 602 -9.68 9.94 -1.50
CA HIS A 602 -10.27 11.23 -1.85
C HIS A 602 -10.24 11.47 -3.37
N ASP A 603 -9.21 11.01 -4.06
CA ASP A 603 -9.10 11.11 -5.53
C ASP A 603 -10.11 10.17 -6.21
N MET A 604 -10.49 9.06 -5.57
CA MET A 604 -11.50 8.08 -6.02
C MET A 604 -12.95 8.45 -5.68
N GLU A 605 -13.18 9.55 -4.95
CA GLU A 605 -14.46 9.92 -4.38
C GLU A 605 -15.62 9.96 -5.39
N ARG A 606 -15.40 10.62 -6.54
CA ARG A 606 -16.41 10.69 -7.60
C ARG A 606 -16.79 9.31 -8.14
N ILE A 607 -15.82 8.41 -8.27
CA ILE A 607 -16.06 7.03 -8.70
C ILE A 607 -16.89 6.29 -7.66
N PHE A 608 -16.55 6.42 -6.38
CA PHE A 608 -17.31 5.79 -5.30
C PHE A 608 -18.75 6.31 -5.22
N GLN A 609 -18.98 7.61 -5.39
CA GLN A 609 -20.31 8.19 -5.45
C GLN A 609 -21.13 7.61 -6.59
N ARG A 610 -20.56 7.53 -7.80
CA ARG A 610 -21.23 6.89 -8.94
C ARG A 610 -21.51 5.40 -8.71
N ILE A 611 -20.60 4.65 -8.10
CA ILE A 611 -20.86 3.25 -7.74
C ILE A 611 -22.05 3.16 -6.77
N ARG A 612 -22.07 3.98 -5.71
CA ARG A 612 -23.16 3.99 -4.72
C ARG A 612 -24.49 4.35 -5.36
N ASP A 613 -24.51 5.42 -6.15
CA ASP A 613 -25.72 6.06 -6.63
C ASP A 613 -26.29 5.37 -7.89
N GLU A 614 -25.44 4.77 -8.75
CA GLU A 614 -25.83 4.15 -10.02
C GLU A 614 -25.78 2.61 -10.06
N ILE A 615 -25.03 1.97 -9.16
CA ILE A 615 -24.89 0.50 -9.11
C ILE A 615 -25.52 -0.04 -7.85
N GLY A 616 -25.28 0.62 -6.72
CA GLY A 616 -25.93 0.33 -5.44
C GLY A 616 -24.94 0.20 -4.28
N LEU A 617 -25.51 0.18 -3.07
CA LEU A 617 -24.74 0.19 -1.83
C LEU A 617 -23.88 -1.08 -1.66
N ASP A 618 -24.35 -2.24 -2.14
CA ASP A 618 -23.59 -3.49 -2.08
C ASP A 618 -22.30 -3.41 -2.91
N ALA A 619 -22.36 -2.88 -4.13
CA ALA A 619 -21.16 -2.69 -4.97
C ALA A 619 -20.19 -1.68 -4.34
N TYR A 620 -20.73 -0.62 -3.73
CA TYR A 620 -19.95 0.38 -3.00
C TYR A 620 -19.19 -0.24 -1.82
N HIS A 621 -19.85 -1.02 -0.97
CA HIS A 621 -19.22 -1.73 0.15
C HIS A 621 -18.24 -2.81 -0.32
N ASN A 622 -18.60 -3.58 -1.36
CA ASN A 622 -17.74 -4.61 -1.93
C ASN A 622 -16.39 -4.05 -2.37
N VAL A 623 -16.39 -2.97 -3.13
CA VAL A 623 -15.15 -2.33 -3.61
C VAL A 623 -14.33 -1.77 -2.45
N ARG A 624 -14.98 -1.13 -1.47
CA ARG A 624 -14.32 -0.41 -0.38
C ARG A 624 -13.77 -1.30 0.73
N HIS A 625 -14.41 -2.44 1.01
CA HIS A 625 -13.96 -3.33 2.09
C HIS A 625 -14.32 -4.81 1.93
N ASP A 626 -15.56 -5.19 1.56
CA ASP A 626 -16.01 -6.58 1.71
C ASP A 626 -15.24 -7.57 0.81
N ASN A 627 -14.82 -7.15 -0.39
CA ASN A 627 -14.06 -8.01 -1.28
C ASN A 627 -12.70 -8.39 -0.69
N LEU A 628 -11.98 -7.42 -0.12
CA LEU A 628 -10.69 -7.68 0.52
C LEU A 628 -10.87 -8.57 1.74
N GLU A 629 -11.83 -8.26 2.60
CA GLU A 629 -12.08 -8.99 3.84
C GLU A 629 -12.46 -10.44 3.58
N ARG A 630 -13.28 -10.69 2.55
CA ARG A 630 -13.63 -12.05 2.11
C ARG A 630 -12.42 -12.82 1.58
N LEU A 631 -11.57 -12.19 0.77
CA LEU A 631 -10.34 -12.83 0.26
C LEU A 631 -9.37 -13.16 1.40
N LEU A 632 -9.18 -12.24 2.34
CA LEU A 632 -8.32 -12.44 3.52
C LEU A 632 -8.87 -13.51 4.46
N ALA A 633 -10.18 -13.55 4.67
CA ALA A 633 -10.83 -14.58 5.47
C ALA A 633 -10.66 -15.97 4.83
N ALA A 634 -10.85 -16.07 3.51
CA ALA A 634 -10.63 -17.31 2.76
C ALA A 634 -9.17 -17.78 2.84
N ALA A 635 -8.21 -16.88 2.59
CA ALA A 635 -6.79 -17.21 2.69
C ALA A 635 -6.38 -17.63 4.10
N ARG A 636 -6.87 -16.93 5.14
CA ARG A 636 -6.64 -17.30 6.54
C ARG A 636 -7.18 -18.70 6.84
N ALA A 637 -8.40 -19.02 6.40
CA ALA A 637 -9.00 -20.31 6.64
C ALA A 637 -8.19 -21.45 5.99
N ASP A 638 -7.74 -21.25 4.75
CA ASP A 638 -7.00 -22.27 4.01
C ASP A 638 -5.59 -22.47 4.56
N VAL A 639 -4.83 -21.37 4.78
CA VAL A 639 -3.48 -21.45 5.34
C VAL A 639 -3.49 -22.09 6.72
N GLN A 640 -4.44 -21.71 7.59
CA GLN A 640 -4.54 -22.30 8.93
C GLN A 640 -4.94 -23.77 8.88
N ARG A 641 -5.83 -24.17 7.97
CA ARG A 641 -6.18 -25.57 7.76
C ARG A 641 -4.98 -26.39 7.29
N TRP A 642 -4.25 -25.87 6.30
CA TRP A 642 -3.03 -26.48 5.80
C TRP A 642 -2.01 -26.66 6.93
N ALA A 643 -1.68 -25.58 7.64
CA ALA A 643 -0.70 -25.63 8.74
C ALA A 643 -1.13 -26.59 9.85
N TYR A 644 -2.42 -26.67 10.16
CA TYR A 644 -2.92 -27.55 11.20
C TYR A 644 -2.78 -29.02 10.80
N VAL A 645 -3.11 -29.35 9.55
CA VAL A 645 -2.90 -30.71 9.02
C VAL A 645 -1.42 -31.08 9.06
N GLN A 646 -0.52 -30.20 8.63
CA GLN A 646 0.92 -30.41 8.71
C GLN A 646 1.41 -30.60 10.15
N TRP A 647 1.00 -29.75 11.10
CA TRP A 647 1.39 -29.89 12.50
C TRP A 647 0.84 -31.17 13.14
N SER A 648 -0.41 -31.53 12.83
CA SER A 648 -1.06 -32.74 13.37
C SER A 648 -0.54 -34.05 12.80
N SER A 649 0.29 -34.02 11.74
CA SER A 649 0.91 -35.23 11.17
C SER A 649 2.06 -35.77 12.01
N GLY A 650 2.64 -34.96 12.90
CA GLY A 650 3.83 -35.30 13.69
C GLY A 650 5.16 -35.22 12.92
N MET A 651 5.14 -35.03 11.60
CA MET A 651 6.36 -34.94 10.79
C MET A 651 7.23 -33.74 11.19
N TRP A 652 6.59 -32.64 11.59
CA TRP A 652 7.24 -31.38 11.96
C TRP A 652 7.74 -31.34 13.41
N ASP A 653 7.55 -32.39 14.22
CA ASP A 653 7.93 -32.41 15.64
C ASP A 653 9.44 -32.23 15.85
N GLY A 654 10.26 -32.80 14.97
CA GLY A 654 11.70 -32.63 14.98
C GLY A 654 12.12 -31.18 14.73
N PHE A 655 11.43 -30.50 13.82
CA PHE A 655 11.64 -29.08 13.54
C PHE A 655 11.16 -28.20 14.71
N LEU A 656 9.98 -28.47 15.27
CA LEU A 656 9.45 -27.72 16.42
C LEU A 656 10.42 -27.72 17.61
N ARG A 657 11.06 -28.86 17.91
CA ARG A 657 12.05 -28.97 19.00
C ARG A 657 13.30 -28.13 18.78
N ARG A 658 13.62 -27.76 17.53
CA ARG A 658 14.77 -26.91 17.18
C ARG A 658 14.44 -25.41 17.25
N LEU A 659 13.17 -25.03 17.27
CA LEU A 659 12.76 -23.63 17.39
C LEU A 659 12.99 -23.11 18.81
N ASP A 660 13.14 -21.80 18.96
CA ASP A 660 13.25 -21.18 20.28
C ASP A 660 11.98 -21.40 21.12
N PRO A 661 12.07 -21.40 22.46
CA PRO A 661 10.92 -21.67 23.32
C PRO A 661 9.73 -20.73 23.08
N ASP A 662 10.00 -19.47 22.75
CA ASP A 662 8.97 -18.47 22.48
C ASP A 662 8.19 -18.80 21.21
N ARG A 663 8.86 -19.20 20.12
CA ARG A 663 8.20 -19.66 18.89
C ARG A 663 7.43 -20.94 19.10
N GLN A 664 7.99 -21.89 19.85
CA GLN A 664 7.27 -23.10 20.22
C GLN A 664 5.97 -22.77 20.95
N ALA A 665 6.01 -21.81 21.89
CA ALA A 665 4.83 -21.39 22.62
C ALA A 665 3.78 -20.71 21.72
N VAL A 666 4.20 -19.91 20.73
CA VAL A 666 3.29 -19.34 19.71
C VAL A 666 2.57 -20.45 18.94
N ILE A 667 3.32 -21.41 18.40
CA ILE A 667 2.77 -22.51 17.58
C ILE A 667 1.83 -23.38 18.42
N ARG A 668 2.27 -23.85 19.60
CA ARG A 668 1.46 -24.70 20.48
C ARG A 668 0.17 -23.99 20.91
N ARG A 669 0.24 -22.71 21.29
CA ARG A 669 -0.94 -21.92 21.64
C ARG A 669 -1.89 -21.77 20.46
N TRP A 670 -1.36 -21.58 19.25
CA TRP A 670 -2.18 -21.51 18.05
C TRP A 670 -2.85 -22.85 17.76
N ILE A 671 -2.15 -24.00 17.84
CA ILE A 671 -2.73 -25.34 17.65
C ILE A 671 -3.89 -25.54 18.63
N SER A 672 -3.67 -25.34 19.93
CA SER A 672 -4.72 -25.52 20.94
C SER A 672 -5.91 -24.58 20.72
N ARG A 673 -5.67 -23.35 20.25
CA ARG A 673 -6.77 -22.44 19.89
C ARG A 673 -7.52 -22.95 18.66
N TYR A 674 -6.81 -23.39 17.63
CA TYR A 674 -7.41 -23.90 16.40
C TYR A 674 -8.34 -25.08 16.70
N GLU A 675 -7.90 -26.04 17.51
CA GLU A 675 -8.69 -27.21 17.94
C GLU A 675 -10.00 -26.84 18.65
N VAL A 676 -10.01 -25.73 19.40
CA VAL A 676 -11.18 -25.28 20.16
C VAL A 676 -12.10 -24.37 19.33
N THR A 677 -11.53 -23.54 18.46
CA THR A 677 -12.26 -22.49 17.73
C THR A 677 -12.66 -22.87 16.31
N VAL A 678 -12.01 -23.88 15.73
CA VAL A 678 -12.25 -24.34 14.36
C VAL A 678 -12.58 -25.82 14.41
N ALA A 679 -13.63 -26.23 13.70
CA ALA A 679 -13.94 -27.65 13.57
C ALA A 679 -12.76 -28.40 12.95
N ALA A 680 -12.39 -29.54 13.54
CA ALA A 680 -11.31 -30.37 13.02
C ALA A 680 -11.56 -30.69 11.53
N PRO A 681 -10.54 -30.63 10.66
CA PRO A 681 -10.70 -30.93 9.25
C PRO A 681 -11.24 -32.34 9.05
N THR A 682 -12.20 -32.49 8.14
CA THR A 682 -12.78 -33.79 7.79
C THR A 682 -11.73 -34.71 7.17
N PRO A 683 -11.94 -36.04 7.14
CA PRO A 683 -11.02 -36.97 6.48
C PRO A 683 -10.74 -36.59 5.02
N GLN A 684 -11.75 -36.11 4.29
CA GLN A 684 -11.62 -35.65 2.91
C GLN A 684 -10.76 -34.38 2.81
N GLN A 685 -10.96 -33.41 3.71
CA GLN A 685 -10.15 -32.19 3.76
C GLN A 685 -8.69 -32.50 4.11
N ARG A 686 -8.43 -33.48 4.98
CA ARG A 686 -7.07 -33.94 5.30
C ARG A 686 -6.41 -34.62 4.11
N ALA A 687 -7.13 -35.52 3.44
CA ALA A 687 -6.62 -36.25 2.28
C ALA A 687 -6.32 -35.32 1.08
N ALA A 688 -6.98 -34.18 0.99
CA ALA A 688 -6.72 -33.17 -0.04
C ALA A 688 -5.46 -32.33 0.20
N ILE A 689 -4.82 -32.45 1.37
CA ILE A 689 -3.61 -31.71 1.74
C ILE A 689 -2.44 -32.68 1.72
N GLU A 690 -1.52 -32.46 0.78
CA GLU A 690 -0.27 -33.21 0.70
C GLU A 690 0.62 -32.91 1.90
N LEU A 691 1.11 -33.94 2.57
CA LEU A 691 2.04 -33.80 3.69
C LEU A 691 3.43 -33.45 3.17
N VAL A 692 4.03 -32.43 3.76
CA VAL A 692 5.35 -31.94 3.37
C VAL A 692 6.41 -32.53 4.29
N ASP A 693 7.48 -33.09 3.71
CA ASP A 693 8.66 -33.50 4.46
C ASP A 693 9.47 -32.25 4.88
N PRO A 694 9.62 -31.97 6.20
CA PRO A 694 10.45 -30.86 6.65
C PRO A 694 11.89 -30.91 6.13
N ALA A 695 12.43 -32.07 5.79
CA ALA A 695 13.77 -32.20 5.22
C ALA A 695 13.88 -31.53 3.85
N GLU A 696 12.85 -31.64 3.00
CA GLU A 696 12.80 -31.00 1.67
C GLU A 696 12.70 -29.48 1.78
N VAL A 697 11.97 -28.99 2.79
CA VAL A 697 11.87 -27.55 3.08
C VAL A 697 13.15 -26.99 3.71
N LEU A 698 13.95 -27.82 4.36
CA LEU A 698 15.19 -27.39 5.01
C LEU A 698 16.43 -27.73 4.17
N GLU A 699 16.23 -28.14 2.91
CA GLU A 699 17.29 -28.55 1.98
C GLU A 699 18.39 -27.48 1.89
N PRO A 700 19.66 -27.82 2.16
CA PRO A 700 20.72 -26.83 2.21
C PRO A 700 21.01 -26.16 0.88
N SER A 701 20.61 -26.72 -0.27
CA SER A 701 20.95 -26.17 -1.59
C SER A 701 20.37 -24.77 -1.81
N TRP A 702 19.04 -24.61 -1.75
CA TRP A 702 18.39 -23.30 -1.89
C TRP A 702 18.53 -22.44 -0.62
N VAL A 703 18.60 -23.06 0.57
CA VAL A 703 18.86 -22.34 1.83
C VAL A 703 20.26 -21.74 1.86
N ARG A 704 21.32 -22.46 1.41
CA ARG A 704 22.69 -21.94 1.33
C ARG A 704 22.84 -20.91 0.22
N GLU A 705 22.19 -21.09 -0.92
CA GLU A 705 22.19 -20.10 -2.01
C GLU A 705 21.57 -18.77 -1.53
N ARG A 706 20.51 -18.83 -0.70
CA ARG A 706 19.92 -17.67 -0.02
C ARG A 706 20.78 -17.09 1.10
N LEU A 707 21.47 -17.92 1.90
CA LEU A 707 22.33 -17.47 3.02
C LEU A 707 23.70 -16.93 2.57
N ARG A 708 24.17 -17.24 1.35
CA ARG A 708 25.39 -16.66 0.76
C ARG A 708 25.26 -15.16 0.48
N PHE A 709 24.04 -14.65 0.37
CA PHE A 709 23.76 -13.21 0.35
C PHE A 709 23.81 -12.66 1.78
N ARG A 710 24.97 -12.09 2.15
CA ARG A 710 25.18 -11.48 3.47
C ARG A 710 24.12 -10.40 3.76
N PRO A 711 23.38 -10.46 4.88
CA PRO A 711 22.78 -9.25 5.43
C PRO A 711 23.91 -8.23 5.71
N PRO A 712 23.67 -6.92 5.56
CA PRO A 712 24.67 -5.92 5.93
C PRO A 712 25.05 -6.11 7.40
N ARG A 713 26.36 -5.95 7.70
CA ARG A 713 26.92 -6.08 9.04
C ARG A 713 26.03 -5.33 10.04
N PRO A 714 25.61 -5.96 11.15
CA PRO A 714 24.93 -5.23 12.21
C PRO A 714 25.92 -4.22 12.79
N VAL A 715 25.51 -2.95 12.87
CA VAL A 715 26.11 -2.05 13.86
C VAL A 715 25.65 -2.55 15.22
N GLY A 716 26.42 -3.47 15.81
CA GLY A 716 26.26 -3.95 17.19
C GLY A 716 25.48 -5.27 17.34
N ARG A 717 26.24 -6.33 17.68
CA ARG A 717 25.86 -7.56 18.41
C ARG A 717 24.49 -8.20 18.11
N TRP A 718 24.41 -9.00 17.04
CA TRP A 718 23.42 -10.08 16.93
C TRP A 718 24.09 -11.29 16.26
N CYS A 719 24.71 -12.13 17.09
CA CYS A 719 25.09 -13.50 16.77
C CYS A 719 24.75 -14.33 18.01
N HIS A 720 23.47 -14.61 18.18
CA HIS A 720 22.89 -15.69 18.97
C HIS A 720 21.43 -15.72 18.55
N TYR A 721 21.05 -16.63 17.66
CA TYR A 721 19.70 -17.17 17.40
C TYR A 721 19.80 -17.91 16.06
N THR A 722 20.29 -19.14 16.16
CA THR A 722 20.10 -20.26 15.23
C THR A 722 19.54 -21.40 16.04
#